data_AF-A0A8G0LFA9-F1
#
_entry.id   AF-A0A8G0LFA9-F1
#
_cell.length_a   1.000
_cell.length_b   1.000
_cell.length_c   1.000
_cell.angle_alpha   90.00
_cell.angle_beta   90.00
_cell.angle_gamma   90.00
#
_symmetry.space_group_name_H-M   'P 1'
#
loop_
_entity.id
_entity.type
_entity.pdbx_description
1 polymer ?
#
loop_
_entity_poly.entity_id
_entity_poly.type
_entity_poly.pdbx_seq_one_letter_code
_entity_poly.pdbx_strand_id
1 'polypeptide(L)'
;MRSTILSGTALLPLLQLVHPAYGATSNDRVSECLSRNGDSSTGVKFSKNVYKTDFAGVTWDEDNWLLSTTQLNQGAFESRGSIANGYLGINVASVGPFFELDTEENGDVISGWPLFSRRQSFATIAGFWDSQPVMNGTNFPWISQYGSDTAISGIPHWSGLILDLGGNTYLDATVDNRTISNFRSTYDYKAGVLSWSYKWTPKGNKGSFDISYRIFANKLYVNQAVVDLQVTASKNVEASIVNVLDGFAAVRTDFVESGEDGNAIFSAVRPNGVANVTAYVYADITGSGGVDLSSRKIVHNKPYVHTNASSIAQAVPVKFSAGRAVRVTKFVGGASSDAFKNPKQIAKSAAATALKNGYSKSLNSHVTEWANVMPESSVDSFADPKTGKLPNDNYIIDSAIIAVVNTYYLLQNTVGKNGSKAANGAPVNVDSISVGGLTSDSYAGQVFWDADLWMQPGLLAAHPEAAERIVNYRLARYGQAKENVKTSYAGSQNETFFSASAAVFPWTSGRYGNCTATGPCWDYEYHLNGDIGLALVNQWVVNGNTKDFQENLFPVYDSIAELYSNLLKPNKTVWTLTNMTDPDEYANHVDAGGYTMPLIAETLQNANTFRKQFGIEQNKTWNDMASNALVLRENGVTLEFTTMNGSAVVKQADVIMVTFPLSYTTNYTTEDALNDLDYYANKQSPDGPAMTYAFFSIVANEISPSGCSAYTYAQYAFKPYVRAPFYQLSEQIIDDASINGGTHPAYPFLTGHGGANQVVLFGYLGLRLVPDDFIHIEPNLPPQIPYLRYRTFYWRGWPISAWSNYTHTTISRASGVAALDGADQRFAGKTITIHSGPEESPTAYHLPAKGSVVVPNKQIGSQQTYAGNLVQCHAASSPNDYVPGQFPIAAVDGATSTKWQPASADKLSSITVSLDQEDVGSLVSGFHFDWAQAPPVNATVIFHNEAISDPATVLKSQKHNSNYKIVSSLTNIKQSNPYDIKTTDLNVIAIPIGNTTNVTLSQPVAASRYASLLIVGNQGLDHADVVGKNGTGATVAEWAIIGHSKEHTGAPGHHSKRKLNVRAAAAMSDPDSFARRRQ
;
A
#
# COMPACT_ATOMS: atom_id res chain seq x y z
N MET A 1 -54.52 48.52 19.56
CA MET A 1 -54.75 48.23 21.01
C MET A 1 -53.78 47.15 21.47
N ARG A 2 -53.78 46.77 22.75
CA ARG A 2 -52.66 46.11 23.45
C ARG A 2 -52.35 44.66 23.01
N SER A 3 -51.08 44.32 23.18
CA SER A 3 -50.45 42.98 23.18
C SER A 3 -50.87 42.11 24.38
N THR A 4 -50.91 40.78 24.25
CA THR A 4 -49.97 39.82 24.91
C THR A 4 -50.31 38.32 24.72
N ILE A 5 -49.27 37.52 24.36
CA ILE A 5 -48.76 36.25 24.98
C ILE A 5 -49.80 35.13 25.30
N LEU A 6 -49.64 33.82 25.01
CA LEU A 6 -48.55 32.87 24.67
C LEU A 6 -48.81 32.20 23.26
N SER A 7 -48.10 31.20 22.69
CA SER A 7 -46.90 30.37 22.99
C SER A 7 -46.32 29.74 21.68
N GLY A 8 -45.04 29.32 21.70
CA GLY A 8 -44.42 28.30 20.82
C GLY A 8 -43.84 27.16 21.69
N THR A 9 -42.91 26.28 21.28
CA THR A 9 -42.17 26.01 20.02
C THR A 9 -41.31 24.75 20.27
N ALA A 10 -41.16 23.83 19.32
CA ALA A 10 -40.15 22.76 19.39
C ALA A 10 -39.76 22.23 17.98
N LEU A 11 -38.78 22.89 17.36
CA LEU A 11 -38.13 22.47 16.10
C LEU A 11 -36.75 23.17 16.03
N LEU A 12 -35.73 22.46 15.54
CA LEU A 12 -34.28 22.76 15.69
C LEU A 12 -33.74 22.58 17.14
N PRO A 13 -32.50 22.07 17.34
CA PRO A 13 -31.36 22.16 16.41
C PRO A 13 -30.68 20.83 16.03
N LEU A 14 -30.24 20.71 14.76
CA LEU A 14 -29.24 19.72 14.35
C LEU A 14 -28.38 20.19 13.14
N LEU A 15 -28.25 21.51 12.96
CA LEU A 15 -27.65 22.16 11.78
C LEU A 15 -26.40 23.00 12.12
N GLN A 16 -25.70 22.65 13.20
CA GLN A 16 -24.43 23.26 13.61
C GLN A 16 -23.42 22.21 14.11
N LEU A 17 -23.06 21.27 13.23
CA LEU A 17 -21.66 20.83 13.20
C LEU A 17 -20.88 21.93 12.44
N VAL A 18 -20.53 22.99 13.19
CA VAL A 18 -19.49 23.92 12.75
C VAL A 18 -18.26 23.06 12.45
N HIS A 19 -17.64 23.23 11.28
CA HIS A 19 -16.39 22.54 10.96
C HIS A 19 -15.43 22.68 12.16
N PRO A 20 -14.96 21.59 12.78
CA PRO A 20 -13.84 21.72 13.68
C PRO A 20 -12.69 22.26 12.82
N ALA A 21 -12.32 23.51 13.06
CA ALA A 21 -11.15 24.10 12.46
C ALA A 21 -9.94 23.39 13.09
N TYR A 22 -9.60 22.21 12.58
CA TYR A 22 -8.30 21.57 12.71
C TYR A 22 -7.28 22.40 11.93
N GLY A 23 -7.09 23.61 12.45
CA GLY A 23 -6.13 24.62 12.02
C GLY A 23 -5.08 24.76 13.11
N ALA A 24 -4.38 23.66 13.42
CA ALA A 24 -2.97 23.81 13.70
C ALA A 24 -2.39 24.46 12.45
N THR A 25 -1.98 25.73 12.54
CA THR A 25 -1.39 26.40 11.39
C THR A 25 -0.07 25.69 11.07
N SER A 26 0.41 25.74 9.82
CA SER A 26 1.70 25.11 9.47
C SER A 26 2.83 25.54 10.41
N ASN A 27 2.79 26.79 10.88
CA ASN A 27 3.71 27.34 11.88
C ASN A 27 3.66 26.62 13.25
N ASP A 28 2.49 26.16 13.68
CA ASP A 28 2.33 25.44 14.95
C ASP A 28 2.97 24.04 14.85
N ARG A 29 2.61 23.26 13.81
CA ARG A 29 3.24 21.95 13.54
C ARG A 29 4.75 22.05 13.41
N VAL A 30 5.26 23.03 12.65
CA VAL A 30 6.71 23.24 12.50
C VAL A 30 7.37 23.52 13.85
N SER A 31 6.75 24.37 14.69
CA SER A 31 7.27 24.70 16.03
C SER A 31 7.29 23.48 16.96
N GLU A 32 6.28 22.62 16.91
CA GLU A 32 6.22 21.37 17.69
C GLU A 32 7.27 20.35 17.24
N CYS A 33 7.38 20.10 15.92
CA CYS A 33 8.39 19.23 15.34
C CYS A 33 9.81 19.71 15.71
N LEU A 34 10.07 21.02 15.69
CA LEU A 34 11.33 21.63 16.12
C LEU A 34 11.57 21.48 17.63
N SER A 35 10.52 21.54 18.45
CA SER A 35 10.62 21.32 19.90
C SER A 35 10.97 19.86 20.24
N ARG A 36 10.38 18.88 19.52
CA ARG A 36 10.69 17.45 19.69
C ARG A 36 12.09 17.07 19.18
N ASN A 37 12.49 17.60 18.02
CA ASN A 37 13.72 17.17 17.33
C ASN A 37 14.92 18.12 17.51
N GLY A 38 14.72 19.31 18.10
CA GLY A 38 15.74 20.34 18.24
C GLY A 38 16.77 20.16 19.37
N ASP A 39 17.64 21.15 19.51
CA ASP A 39 18.88 21.13 20.30
C ASP A 39 18.72 20.88 21.81
N SER A 40 17.51 21.05 22.35
CA SER A 40 17.21 20.97 23.78
C SER A 40 16.32 19.79 24.18
N SER A 41 15.93 18.93 23.22
CA SER A 41 14.95 17.89 23.52
C SER A 41 15.53 16.77 24.39
N THR A 42 14.93 16.62 25.58
CA THR A 42 15.31 15.66 26.64
C THR A 42 14.55 14.33 26.50
N GLY A 43 14.25 13.94 25.26
CA GLY A 43 13.40 12.80 24.91
C GLY A 43 12.08 13.22 24.28
N VAL A 44 11.42 12.25 23.63
CA VAL A 44 10.10 12.43 22.99
C VAL A 44 9.03 12.63 24.06
N LYS A 45 8.36 13.78 24.02
CA LYS A 45 7.12 14.02 24.78
C LYS A 45 5.94 13.56 23.95
N PHE A 46 5.35 12.43 24.35
CA PHE A 46 4.13 11.91 23.75
C PHE A 46 2.91 12.79 24.07
N SER A 47 1.90 12.71 23.21
CA SER A 47 0.59 13.34 23.39
C SER A 47 -0.29 12.63 24.43
N LYS A 48 -1.58 12.96 24.45
CA LYS A 48 -2.59 12.25 25.24
C LYS A 48 -3.23 11.08 24.47
N ASN A 49 -3.01 11.01 23.16
CA ASN A 49 -3.64 10.07 22.25
C ASN A 49 -2.59 9.06 21.76
N VAL A 50 -2.11 8.25 22.71
CA VAL A 50 -1.12 7.19 22.47
C VAL A 50 -1.79 5.83 22.54
N TYR A 51 -1.59 5.03 21.49
CA TYR A 51 -2.19 3.71 21.31
C TYR A 51 -1.09 2.65 21.28
N LYS A 52 -1.43 1.44 21.73
CA LYS A 52 -0.61 0.24 21.46
C LYS A 52 -0.99 -0.29 20.09
N THR A 53 -0.02 -0.88 19.42
CA THR A 53 -0.25 -1.65 18.19
C THR A 53 -0.30 -3.15 18.50
N ASP A 54 -0.59 -3.97 17.50
CA ASP A 54 -0.48 -5.44 17.60
C ASP A 54 0.98 -5.92 17.75
N PHE A 55 1.97 -5.07 17.44
CA PHE A 55 3.39 -5.41 17.57
C PHE A 55 3.93 -5.12 18.98
N ALA A 56 4.53 -6.14 19.61
CA ALA A 56 5.01 -6.07 20.98
C ALA A 56 6.05 -4.95 21.19
N GLY A 57 5.74 -4.01 22.08
CA GLY A 57 6.64 -2.90 22.41
C GLY A 57 6.64 -1.74 21.42
N VAL A 58 5.73 -1.75 20.44
CA VAL A 58 5.47 -0.66 19.49
C VAL A 58 4.26 0.17 19.95
N THR A 59 4.32 1.49 19.75
CA THR A 59 3.27 2.46 20.14
C THR A 59 3.10 3.56 19.11
N TRP A 60 1.87 3.97 18.87
CA TRP A 60 1.48 5.06 17.97
C TRP A 60 1.01 6.29 18.75
N ASP A 61 1.49 7.48 18.38
CA ASP A 61 0.98 8.78 18.84
C ASP A 61 0.23 9.47 17.69
N GLU A 62 -1.11 9.49 17.76
CA GLU A 62 -1.98 10.03 16.71
C GLU A 62 -1.80 11.54 16.52
N ASP A 63 -1.69 12.30 17.62
CA ASP A 63 -1.62 13.77 17.55
C ASP A 63 -0.31 14.24 16.90
N ASN A 64 0.78 13.48 17.07
CA ASN A 64 2.13 13.84 16.60
C ASN A 64 2.62 13.02 15.40
N TRP A 65 1.91 11.95 15.01
CA TRP A 65 2.35 10.90 14.09
C TRP A 65 3.71 10.29 14.45
N LEU A 66 3.83 9.79 15.68
CA LEU A 66 5.06 9.14 16.17
C LEU A 66 4.85 7.64 16.29
N LEU A 67 5.63 6.87 15.52
CA LEU A 67 5.69 5.42 15.65
C LEU A 67 6.98 5.05 16.37
N SER A 68 6.85 4.47 17.56
CA SER A 68 7.98 4.21 18.46
C SER A 68 8.07 2.73 18.83
N THR A 69 9.26 2.16 18.79
CA THR A 69 9.57 0.83 19.32
C THR A 69 10.45 0.89 20.55
N THR A 70 10.31 -0.10 21.43
CA THR A 70 11.22 -0.39 22.55
C THR A 70 11.97 -1.73 22.38
N GLN A 71 11.71 -2.44 21.28
CA GLN A 71 12.43 -3.67 20.91
C GLN A 71 13.60 -3.35 19.99
N LEU A 72 14.76 -3.94 20.30
CA LEU A 72 15.96 -3.88 19.48
C LEU A 72 16.16 -5.22 18.77
N ASN A 73 16.05 -5.21 17.43
CA ASN A 73 16.28 -6.38 16.59
C ASN A 73 17.37 -6.03 15.57
N GLN A 74 18.60 -6.54 15.71
CA GLN A 74 19.75 -6.20 14.85
C GLN A 74 19.98 -7.30 13.82
N GLY A 75 20.46 -6.94 12.63
CA GLY A 75 20.72 -7.91 11.56
C GLY A 75 19.46 -8.48 10.89
N ALA A 76 18.34 -7.76 11.00
CA ALA A 76 17.04 -8.15 10.45
C ALA A 76 16.50 -7.02 9.56
N PHE A 77 16.25 -7.31 8.29
CA PHE A 77 15.93 -6.30 7.25
C PHE A 77 14.64 -5.53 7.56
N GLU A 78 13.67 -6.18 8.20
CA GLU A 78 12.38 -5.64 8.63
C GLU A 78 12.56 -4.45 9.58
N SER A 79 13.56 -4.57 10.46
CA SER A 79 13.84 -3.61 11.53
C SER A 79 14.48 -2.30 11.06
N ARG A 80 14.94 -2.25 9.80
CA ARG A 80 15.70 -1.14 9.26
C ARG A 80 14.84 0.11 9.05
N GLY A 81 15.39 1.26 9.41
CA GLY A 81 14.79 2.54 9.11
C GLY A 81 15.07 2.95 7.66
N SER A 82 14.03 3.14 6.86
CA SER A 82 14.11 3.73 5.51
C SER A 82 14.05 5.27 5.59
N ILE A 83 14.93 6.00 4.87
CA ILE A 83 14.94 7.46 4.80
C ILE A 83 15.29 7.93 3.38
N ALA A 84 14.42 8.74 2.76
CA ALA A 84 14.68 9.39 1.47
C ALA A 84 14.13 10.82 1.37
N ASN A 85 14.53 11.56 0.33
CA ASN A 85 13.99 12.89 -0.01
C ASN A 85 13.63 13.07 -1.51
N GLY A 86 13.51 11.97 -2.25
CA GLY A 86 13.25 11.94 -3.70
C GLY A 86 14.50 12.00 -4.57
N TYR A 87 15.68 12.24 -3.97
CA TYR A 87 16.97 12.23 -4.66
C TYR A 87 18.01 11.39 -3.92
N LEU A 88 18.28 11.68 -2.64
CA LEU A 88 19.07 10.82 -1.77
C LEU A 88 18.16 9.81 -1.07
N GLY A 89 18.64 8.58 -0.94
CA GLY A 89 18.02 7.54 -0.12
C GLY A 89 19.05 6.70 0.63
N ILE A 90 18.61 6.16 1.77
CA ILE A 90 19.38 5.27 2.64
C ILE A 90 18.43 4.40 3.47
N ASN A 91 18.83 3.19 3.83
CA ASN A 91 18.31 2.52 5.01
C ASN A 91 19.42 2.31 6.06
N VAL A 92 19.03 2.14 7.31
CA VAL A 92 19.93 2.17 8.48
C VAL A 92 19.54 1.13 9.53
N ALA A 93 20.53 0.65 10.27
CA ALA A 93 20.40 -0.34 11.32
C ALA A 93 19.34 0.02 12.39
N SER A 94 18.75 -0.99 13.02
CA SER A 94 17.81 -0.75 14.13
C SER A 94 18.44 -0.09 15.36
N VAL A 95 19.76 -0.24 15.56
CA VAL A 95 20.51 0.33 16.70
C VAL A 95 21.06 1.74 16.45
N GLY A 96 20.98 2.28 15.23
CA GLY A 96 21.52 3.60 14.90
C GLY A 96 21.75 3.84 13.42
N PRO A 97 22.34 4.99 13.04
CA PRO A 97 22.56 5.41 11.66
C PRO A 97 23.78 4.70 11.04
N PHE A 98 23.78 3.37 11.09
CA PHE A 98 24.90 2.51 10.72
C PHE A 98 24.54 1.66 9.49
N PHE A 99 25.57 1.25 8.76
CA PHE A 99 25.48 0.18 7.78
C PHE A 99 25.35 -1.16 8.53
N GLU A 100 24.49 -2.04 8.04
CA GLU A 100 24.19 -3.34 8.62
C GLU A 100 24.14 -4.43 7.53
N LEU A 101 24.50 -5.66 7.89
CA LEU A 101 24.27 -6.86 7.10
C LEU A 101 23.18 -7.67 7.79
N ASP A 102 22.35 -8.38 7.03
CA ASP A 102 21.45 -9.35 7.64
C ASP A 102 22.23 -10.56 8.16
N THR A 103 21.76 -11.13 9.28
CA THR A 103 22.29 -12.35 9.87
C THR A 103 21.45 -13.54 9.44
N GLU A 104 22.10 -14.68 9.18
CA GLU A 104 21.41 -15.92 8.78
C GLU A 104 20.45 -16.41 9.89
N GLU A 105 19.15 -16.16 9.71
CA GLU A 105 18.09 -16.96 10.30
C GLU A 105 17.55 -17.91 9.22
N ASN A 106 17.57 -19.22 9.49
CA ASN A 106 17.10 -20.31 8.61
C ASN A 106 17.69 -20.37 7.17
N GLY A 107 18.71 -19.56 6.86
CA GLY A 107 19.35 -19.50 5.55
C GLY A 107 18.99 -18.27 4.71
N ASP A 108 18.16 -17.36 5.23
CA ASP A 108 17.73 -16.16 4.50
C ASP A 108 18.67 -14.95 4.73
N VAL A 109 19.53 -14.69 3.74
CA VAL A 109 20.33 -13.45 3.61
C VAL A 109 20.44 -12.97 2.17
N ILE A 110 19.52 -13.37 1.28
CA ILE A 110 19.58 -13.09 -0.16
C ILE A 110 18.33 -12.31 -0.62
N SER A 111 18.55 -11.25 -1.40
CA SER A 111 17.49 -10.43 -2.01
C SER A 111 16.77 -11.21 -3.12
N GLY A 112 15.54 -10.80 -3.43
CA GLY A 112 14.76 -11.39 -4.52
C GLY A 112 15.33 -11.18 -5.93
N TRP A 113 14.52 -11.57 -6.90
CA TRP A 113 14.75 -11.35 -8.32
C TRP A 113 14.86 -9.83 -8.65
N PRO A 114 15.62 -9.41 -9.67
CA PRO A 114 16.52 -10.18 -10.54
C PRO A 114 17.95 -10.30 -10.00
N LEU A 115 18.25 -9.75 -8.81
CA LEU A 115 19.62 -9.56 -8.35
C LEU A 115 20.21 -10.77 -7.64
N PHE A 116 19.46 -11.43 -6.75
CA PHE A 116 19.98 -12.48 -5.86
C PHE A 116 21.28 -12.06 -5.11
N SER A 117 21.37 -10.77 -4.77
CA SER A 117 22.46 -10.19 -3.99
C SER A 117 22.31 -10.47 -2.49
N ARG A 118 23.38 -10.34 -1.70
CA ARG A 118 23.31 -10.35 -0.24
C ARG A 118 22.41 -9.20 0.25
N ARG A 119 21.44 -9.49 1.13
CA ARG A 119 20.66 -8.44 1.82
C ARG A 119 21.54 -7.66 2.80
N GLN A 120 21.43 -6.34 2.75
CA GLN A 120 22.25 -5.42 3.51
C GLN A 120 21.64 -4.02 3.52
N SER A 121 22.22 -3.10 4.29
CA SER A 121 21.91 -1.69 4.12
C SER A 121 22.27 -1.17 2.73
N PHE A 122 21.40 -0.36 2.16
CA PHE A 122 21.53 0.24 0.85
C PHE A 122 21.45 1.77 0.95
N ALA A 123 22.21 2.45 0.10
CA ALA A 123 22.18 3.90 -0.05
C ALA A 123 22.36 4.22 -1.53
N THR A 124 21.62 5.19 -2.08
CA THR A 124 21.67 5.50 -3.51
C THR A 124 21.30 6.97 -3.80
N ILE A 125 21.37 7.32 -5.09
CA ILE A 125 20.89 8.56 -5.67
C ILE A 125 19.90 8.22 -6.79
N ALA A 126 18.77 8.94 -6.89
CA ALA A 126 17.85 8.82 -8.01
C ALA A 126 18.57 8.97 -9.37
N GLY A 127 18.18 8.15 -10.34
CA GLY A 127 18.78 8.13 -11.68
C GLY A 127 20.17 7.45 -11.76
N PHE A 128 20.74 6.98 -10.64
CA PHE A 128 22.06 6.33 -10.61
C PHE A 128 21.96 4.81 -10.79
N TRP A 129 22.14 4.33 -12.02
CA TRP A 129 21.99 2.92 -12.42
C TRP A 129 23.19 2.48 -13.24
N ASP A 130 23.52 1.20 -13.14
CA ASP A 130 24.53 0.54 -13.95
C ASP A 130 24.00 0.15 -15.34
N SER A 131 24.85 -0.53 -16.10
CA SER A 131 24.50 -1.22 -17.33
C SER A 131 25.30 -2.53 -17.36
N GLN A 132 24.60 -3.65 -17.22
CA GLN A 132 25.19 -4.99 -17.21
C GLN A 132 24.63 -5.86 -18.34
N PRO A 133 25.49 -6.58 -19.11
CA PRO A 133 25.01 -7.37 -20.26
C PRO A 133 24.03 -8.51 -19.91
N VAL A 134 24.05 -8.98 -18.67
CA VAL A 134 23.23 -10.11 -18.17
C VAL A 134 22.93 -9.87 -16.69
N MET A 135 21.67 -10.06 -16.26
CA MET A 135 21.26 -10.13 -14.85
C MET A 135 21.33 -11.56 -14.29
N ASN A 136 21.38 -11.70 -12.96
CA ASN A 136 21.37 -13.03 -12.33
C ASN A 136 20.02 -13.74 -12.50
N GLY A 137 18.92 -12.99 -12.61
CA GLY A 137 17.61 -13.45 -13.05
C GLY A 137 17.06 -12.62 -14.22
N THR A 138 16.35 -13.26 -15.13
CA THR A 138 15.74 -12.64 -16.33
C THR A 138 14.49 -13.42 -16.72
N ASN A 139 13.44 -12.76 -17.21
CA ASN A 139 12.27 -13.43 -17.79
C ASN A 139 12.63 -14.10 -19.13
N PHE A 140 13.42 -13.40 -19.96
CA PHE A 140 13.71 -13.80 -21.34
C PHE A 140 15.22 -13.79 -21.65
N PRO A 141 15.98 -14.81 -21.22
CA PRO A 141 17.45 -14.80 -21.26
C PRO A 141 18.06 -14.52 -22.64
N TRP A 142 17.38 -14.92 -23.73
CA TRP A 142 17.88 -14.72 -25.10
C TRP A 142 17.84 -13.26 -25.57
N ILE A 143 17.08 -12.38 -24.92
CA ILE A 143 17.02 -10.95 -25.28
C ILE A 143 18.34 -10.24 -24.89
N SER A 144 19.13 -10.78 -23.98
CA SER A 144 20.43 -10.24 -23.54
C SER A 144 21.45 -10.03 -24.67
N GLN A 145 21.24 -10.61 -25.85
CA GLN A 145 22.07 -10.37 -27.03
C GLN A 145 21.77 -9.04 -27.75
N TYR A 146 20.64 -8.39 -27.45
CA TYR A 146 20.15 -7.18 -28.14
C TYR A 146 20.25 -5.90 -27.31
N GLY A 147 20.63 -6.00 -26.04
CA GLY A 147 20.74 -4.87 -25.13
C GLY A 147 21.40 -5.25 -23.81
N SER A 148 21.48 -4.30 -22.87
CA SER A 148 21.94 -4.54 -21.50
C SER A 148 20.83 -4.18 -20.53
N ASP A 149 20.64 -5.01 -19.51
CA ASP A 149 19.79 -4.70 -18.36
C ASP A 149 20.47 -3.62 -17.50
N THR A 150 19.69 -2.96 -16.63
CA THR A 150 20.20 -1.91 -15.73
C THR A 150 19.62 -2.09 -14.34
N ALA A 151 20.47 -2.03 -13.32
CA ALA A 151 20.10 -2.03 -11.91
C ALA A 151 20.47 -0.71 -11.23
N ILE A 152 19.67 -0.30 -10.25
CA ILE A 152 20.00 0.82 -9.38
C ILE A 152 21.34 0.56 -8.67
N SER A 153 22.26 1.51 -8.71
CA SER A 153 23.59 1.38 -8.14
C SER A 153 23.66 2.00 -6.75
N GLY A 154 24.51 1.45 -5.90
CA GLY A 154 24.75 1.96 -4.57
C GLY A 154 25.73 3.13 -4.54
N ILE A 155 25.68 3.93 -3.48
CA ILE A 155 26.74 4.88 -3.09
C ILE A 155 27.27 4.52 -1.71
N PRO A 156 28.44 5.04 -1.28
CA PRO A 156 28.93 4.82 0.07
C PRO A 156 27.90 5.24 1.12
N HIS A 157 27.65 4.36 2.11
CA HIS A 157 26.69 4.57 3.18
C HIS A 157 27.09 5.79 3.98
N TRP A 158 26.26 6.83 3.89
CA TRP A 158 26.71 8.17 4.22
C TRP A 158 26.42 8.59 5.66
N SER A 159 25.75 7.76 6.46
CA SER A 159 25.22 8.19 7.76
C SER A 159 26.11 7.87 8.98
N GLY A 160 27.11 6.99 8.85
CA GLY A 160 27.93 6.52 9.96
C GLY A 160 28.60 7.62 10.82
N LEU A 161 28.31 7.59 12.13
CA LEU A 161 28.96 8.35 13.20
C LEU A 161 29.26 7.42 14.39
N ILE A 162 30.46 6.85 14.43
CA ILE A 162 30.85 5.79 15.37
C ILE A 162 31.48 6.39 16.63
N LEU A 163 31.08 5.91 17.82
CA LEU A 163 31.79 6.17 19.08
C LEU A 163 32.82 5.07 19.32
N ASP A 164 34.11 5.41 19.28
CA ASP A 164 35.25 4.50 19.47
C ASP A 164 35.99 4.81 20.78
N LEU A 165 35.98 3.85 21.71
CA LEU A 165 36.65 3.92 23.03
C LEU A 165 38.05 3.26 23.03
N GLY A 166 38.54 2.86 21.86
CA GLY A 166 39.79 2.14 21.66
C GLY A 166 39.77 0.70 22.16
N GLY A 167 40.75 -0.10 21.71
CA GLY A 167 40.88 -1.51 22.11
C GLY A 167 39.67 -2.35 21.72
N ASN A 168 39.24 -2.23 20.46
CA ASN A 168 38.07 -2.93 19.88
C ASN A 168 36.75 -2.74 20.67
N THR A 169 36.59 -1.59 21.34
CA THR A 169 35.36 -1.21 22.03
C THR A 169 34.73 -0.01 21.33
N TYR A 170 33.71 -0.22 20.51
CA TYR A 170 33.04 0.80 19.70
C TYR A 170 31.53 0.51 19.60
N LEU A 171 30.77 1.51 19.14
CA LEU A 171 29.32 1.44 18.93
C LEU A 171 28.99 1.53 17.43
N ASP A 172 28.59 0.42 16.84
CA ASP A 172 28.11 0.27 15.46
C ASP A 172 26.91 -0.71 15.40
N ALA A 173 26.52 -1.16 14.20
CA ALA A 173 25.43 -2.13 14.00
C ALA A 173 25.68 -3.51 14.66
N THR A 174 26.93 -3.87 14.96
CA THR A 174 27.32 -5.18 15.52
C THR A 174 27.41 -5.19 17.06
N VAL A 175 27.02 -4.09 17.71
CA VAL A 175 27.09 -3.95 19.17
C VAL A 175 26.29 -5.06 19.88
N ASP A 176 26.89 -5.67 20.91
CA ASP A 176 26.26 -6.71 21.73
C ASP A 176 25.01 -6.13 22.41
N ASN A 177 23.82 -6.57 21.99
CA ASN A 177 22.53 -6.03 22.45
C ASN A 177 22.36 -6.07 23.99
N ARG A 178 23.01 -7.01 24.69
CA ARG A 178 23.03 -7.09 26.16
C ARG A 178 23.77 -5.92 26.84
N THR A 179 24.54 -5.14 26.07
CA THR A 179 25.18 -3.90 26.53
C THR A 179 24.31 -2.66 26.30
N ILE A 180 23.16 -2.80 25.62
CA ILE A 180 22.18 -1.76 25.39
C ILE A 180 21.04 -1.88 26.42
N SER A 181 20.56 -0.76 26.92
CA SER A 181 19.47 -0.69 27.89
C SER A 181 18.62 0.55 27.66
N ASN A 182 17.35 0.54 28.11
CA ASN A 182 16.39 1.62 27.88
C ASN A 182 16.25 1.99 26.39
N PHE A 183 16.25 0.99 25.51
CA PHE A 183 16.19 1.23 24.07
C PHE A 183 14.87 1.83 23.63
N ARG A 184 14.95 2.83 22.76
CA ARG A 184 13.85 3.38 22.00
C ARG A 184 14.33 3.80 20.62
N SER A 185 13.57 3.45 19.59
CA SER A 185 13.62 4.14 18.30
C SER A 185 12.26 4.75 17.98
N THR A 186 12.25 5.94 17.38
CA THR A 186 11.04 6.68 17.04
C THR A 186 11.17 7.32 15.66
N TYR A 187 10.19 7.03 14.80
CA TYR A 187 9.96 7.75 13.55
C TYR A 187 8.94 8.88 13.81
N ASP A 188 9.32 10.13 13.52
CA ASP A 188 8.43 11.30 13.56
C ASP A 188 8.01 11.64 12.12
N TYR A 189 6.86 11.12 11.68
CA TYR A 189 6.39 11.28 10.31
C TYR A 189 5.92 12.72 10.00
N LYS A 190 5.52 13.50 11.03
CA LYS A 190 5.25 14.95 10.85
C LYS A 190 6.52 15.74 10.58
N ALA A 191 7.67 15.31 11.12
CA ALA A 191 8.96 15.96 10.94
C ALA A 191 9.80 15.38 9.79
N GLY A 192 9.63 14.10 9.45
CA GLY A 192 10.49 13.36 8.52
C GLY A 192 11.80 12.85 9.14
N VAL A 193 11.83 12.67 10.46
CA VAL A 193 13.06 12.38 11.24
C VAL A 193 12.96 11.00 11.88
N LEU A 194 13.99 10.17 11.69
CA LEU A 194 14.21 8.95 12.46
C LEU A 194 15.18 9.22 13.61
N SER A 195 14.91 8.62 14.77
CA SER A 195 15.71 8.83 15.98
C SER A 195 15.88 7.55 16.81
N TRP A 196 16.94 7.53 17.61
CA TRP A 196 17.21 6.48 18.60
C TRP A 196 17.64 7.12 19.91
N SER A 197 17.26 6.52 21.02
CA SER A 197 17.82 6.82 22.33
C SER A 197 17.97 5.55 23.16
N TYR A 198 19.13 5.39 23.79
CA TYR A 198 19.44 4.24 24.62
C TYR A 198 20.66 4.50 25.49
N LYS A 199 20.90 3.63 26.46
CA LYS A 199 22.10 3.62 27.29
C LYS A 199 23.00 2.44 26.92
N TRP A 200 24.17 2.73 26.37
CA TRP A 200 25.21 1.77 26.06
C TRP A 200 26.17 1.61 27.24
N THR A 201 26.39 0.38 27.71
CA THR A 201 27.31 0.04 28.81
C THR A 201 28.31 -1.01 28.31
N PRO A 202 29.37 -0.60 27.59
CA PRO A 202 30.36 -1.52 27.05
C PRO A 202 31.04 -2.36 28.15
N LYS A 203 31.45 -3.58 27.77
CA LYS A 203 32.04 -4.57 28.70
C LYS A 203 33.30 -4.05 29.39
N GLY A 204 33.47 -4.45 30.65
CA GLY A 204 34.58 -4.01 31.51
C GLY A 204 34.34 -2.63 32.14
N ASN A 205 35.33 -2.09 32.85
CA ASN A 205 35.21 -0.80 33.53
C ASN A 205 35.42 0.39 32.55
N LYS A 206 34.61 0.45 31.48
CA LYS A 206 34.60 1.55 30.50
C LYS A 206 33.56 2.64 30.84
N GLY A 207 32.61 2.34 31.72
CA GLY A 207 31.49 3.22 32.07
C GLY A 207 30.33 3.08 31.09
N SER A 208 29.21 3.73 31.38
CA SER A 208 28.05 3.82 30.48
C SER A 208 27.96 5.17 29.77
N PHE A 209 27.27 5.18 28.64
CA PHE A 209 27.04 6.32 27.76
C PHE A 209 25.55 6.37 27.43
N ASP A 210 24.90 7.49 27.72
CA ASP A 210 23.54 7.76 27.25
C ASP A 210 23.65 8.35 25.83
N ILE A 211 23.09 7.65 24.86
CA ILE A 211 23.20 7.90 23.42
C ILE A 211 21.87 8.44 22.90
N SER A 212 21.93 9.45 22.03
CA SER A 212 20.82 9.88 21.18
C SER A 212 21.32 10.13 19.77
N TYR A 213 20.72 9.46 18.78
CA TYR A 213 20.95 9.69 17.35
C TYR A 213 19.70 10.28 16.69
N ARG A 214 19.87 11.16 15.71
CA ARG A 214 18.79 11.68 14.83
C ARG A 214 19.31 11.78 13.41
N ILE A 215 18.48 11.47 12.42
CA ILE A 215 18.86 11.48 11.01
C ILE A 215 17.71 11.99 10.14
N PHE A 216 18.05 12.74 9.09
CA PHE A 216 17.12 13.09 8.01
C PHE A 216 17.84 13.44 6.71
N ALA A 217 17.22 13.09 5.57
CA ALA A 217 17.55 13.66 4.26
C ALA A 217 16.73 14.94 4.05
N ASN A 218 17.36 16.08 3.74
CA ASN A 218 16.67 17.37 3.71
C ASN A 218 15.64 17.42 2.58
N LYS A 219 14.36 17.65 2.91
CA LYS A 219 13.25 17.54 1.94
C LYS A 219 13.20 18.71 0.95
N LEU A 220 13.69 19.89 1.37
CA LEU A 220 13.84 21.06 0.51
C LEU A 220 15.15 21.03 -0.29
N TYR A 221 16.26 20.76 0.38
CA TYR A 221 17.58 20.73 -0.26
C TYR A 221 17.98 19.30 -0.59
N VAL A 222 17.50 18.81 -1.75
CA VAL A 222 17.61 17.41 -2.15
C VAL A 222 19.02 16.81 -2.07
N ASN A 223 20.07 17.62 -2.27
CA ASN A 223 21.47 17.21 -2.16
C ASN A 223 22.02 17.11 -0.71
N GLN A 224 21.25 17.45 0.32
CA GLN A 224 21.72 17.55 1.71
C GLN A 224 21.11 16.48 2.61
N ALA A 225 21.90 15.92 3.53
CA ALA A 225 21.41 15.12 4.64
C ALA A 225 22.18 15.44 5.93
N VAL A 226 21.59 15.11 7.09
CA VAL A 226 22.14 15.43 8.41
C VAL A 226 22.03 14.22 9.33
N VAL A 227 23.10 13.95 10.08
CA VAL A 227 23.10 12.99 11.19
C VAL A 227 23.60 13.69 12.43
N ASP A 228 22.88 13.58 13.53
CA ASP A 228 23.20 14.21 14.80
C ASP A 228 23.37 13.16 15.90
N LEU A 229 24.44 13.30 16.66
CA LEU A 229 24.81 12.41 17.77
C LEU A 229 25.01 13.24 19.03
N GLN A 230 24.26 12.89 20.08
CA GLN A 230 24.46 13.38 21.44
C GLN A 230 24.87 12.21 22.35
N VAL A 231 25.94 12.39 23.12
CA VAL A 231 26.49 11.38 24.03
C VAL A 231 26.76 12.00 25.40
N THR A 232 26.21 11.40 26.46
CA THR A 232 26.52 11.77 27.85
C THR A 232 27.25 10.61 28.53
N ALA A 233 28.50 10.81 28.92
CA ALA A 233 29.28 9.79 29.60
C ALA A 233 29.05 9.82 31.13
N SER A 234 28.92 8.64 31.74
CA SER A 234 28.82 8.47 33.20
C SER A 234 30.10 8.84 33.97
N LYS A 235 31.25 8.91 33.29
CA LYS A 235 32.54 9.29 33.89
C LYS A 235 33.40 10.06 32.87
N ASN A 236 34.48 10.67 33.36
CA ASN A 236 35.47 11.28 32.48
C ASN A 236 36.15 10.20 31.63
N VAL A 237 36.16 10.38 30.30
CA VAL A 237 36.76 9.44 29.36
C VAL A 237 37.20 10.17 28.09
N GLU A 238 38.36 9.80 27.56
CA GLU A 238 38.82 10.22 26.24
C GLU A 238 38.50 9.11 25.24
N ALA A 239 37.96 9.49 24.09
CA ALA A 239 37.49 8.61 23.03
C ALA A 239 37.63 9.31 21.68
N SER A 240 37.14 8.69 20.61
CA SER A 240 37.00 9.35 19.30
C SER A 240 35.57 9.19 18.79
N ILE A 241 35.06 10.21 18.10
CA ILE A 241 33.94 10.06 17.18
C ILE A 241 34.50 9.91 15.79
N VAL A 242 34.01 8.95 15.00
CA VAL A 242 34.51 8.70 13.65
C VAL A 242 33.40 8.92 12.63
N ASN A 243 33.63 9.90 11.75
CA ASN A 243 32.85 10.20 10.57
C ASN A 243 33.21 9.17 9.49
N VAL A 244 32.26 8.31 9.09
CA VAL A 244 32.49 7.22 8.13
C VAL A 244 31.62 7.42 6.89
N LEU A 245 32.19 7.26 5.70
CA LEU A 245 31.49 6.91 4.47
C LEU A 245 31.82 5.45 4.18
N ASP A 246 30.85 4.55 4.19
CA ASP A 246 31.11 3.10 4.11
C ASP A 246 30.85 2.55 2.70
N GLY A 247 31.90 2.02 2.07
CA GLY A 247 31.82 1.53 0.70
C GLY A 247 31.05 0.23 0.52
N PHE A 248 30.66 -0.49 1.58
CA PHE A 248 29.88 -1.74 1.41
C PHE A 248 28.47 -1.49 0.83
N ALA A 249 27.88 -0.31 1.01
CA ALA A 249 26.63 0.06 0.34
C ALA A 249 26.82 0.42 -1.15
N ALA A 250 28.05 0.64 -1.62
CA ALA A 250 28.36 1.02 -3.01
C ALA A 250 28.35 -0.18 -3.98
N VAL A 251 27.31 -1.01 -3.90
CA VAL A 251 27.10 -2.17 -4.78
C VAL A 251 26.90 -1.73 -6.24
N ARG A 252 27.33 -2.57 -7.19
CA ARG A 252 27.25 -2.29 -8.64
C ARG A 252 27.90 -0.95 -9.04
N THR A 253 29.02 -0.62 -8.37
CA THR A 253 29.86 0.52 -8.75
C THR A 253 31.35 0.22 -8.77
N ASP A 254 32.04 0.91 -9.67
CA ASP A 254 33.48 1.10 -9.67
C ASP A 254 33.86 2.28 -8.77
N PHE A 255 34.94 2.12 -8.01
CA PHE A 255 35.56 3.21 -7.25
C PHE A 255 36.22 4.23 -8.19
N VAL A 256 36.04 5.53 -7.91
CA VAL A 256 36.64 6.62 -8.70
C VAL A 256 37.73 7.35 -7.92
N GLU A 257 37.39 7.93 -6.76
CA GLU A 257 38.35 8.58 -5.86
C GLU A 257 37.76 8.75 -4.45
N SER A 258 38.62 8.90 -3.44
CA SER A 258 38.24 9.31 -2.09
C SER A 258 39.38 10.07 -1.43
N GLY A 259 39.08 11.01 -0.55
CA GLY A 259 40.12 11.77 0.17
C GLY A 259 39.56 12.84 1.09
N GLU A 260 40.45 13.74 1.50
CA GLU A 260 40.10 14.96 2.23
C GLU A 260 40.09 16.17 1.30
N ASP A 261 39.15 17.08 1.51
CA ASP A 261 39.01 18.33 0.78
C ASP A 261 38.71 19.45 1.79
N GLY A 262 39.78 20.08 2.29
CA GLY A 262 39.72 20.91 3.48
C GLY A 262 39.48 20.05 4.72
N ASN A 263 38.37 20.29 5.42
CA ASN A 263 37.98 19.56 6.63
C ASN A 263 37.10 18.33 6.34
N ALA A 264 36.46 18.29 5.17
CA ALA A 264 35.52 17.26 4.77
C ALA A 264 36.22 16.03 4.20
N ILE A 265 35.66 14.85 4.45
CA ILE A 265 35.97 13.66 3.65
C ILE A 265 35.02 13.56 2.47
N PHE A 266 35.48 12.95 1.38
CA PHE A 266 34.63 12.60 0.24
C PHE A 266 34.96 11.22 -0.30
N SER A 267 33.98 10.61 -0.94
CA SER A 267 34.13 9.40 -1.73
C SER A 267 33.29 9.50 -3.00
N ALA A 268 33.80 8.95 -4.10
CA ALA A 268 33.21 9.02 -5.42
C ALA A 268 33.21 7.64 -6.09
N VAL A 269 32.06 7.31 -6.69
CA VAL A 269 31.80 6.02 -7.33
C VAL A 269 31.09 6.21 -8.67
N ARG A 270 31.15 5.20 -9.52
CA ARG A 270 30.57 5.18 -10.87
C ARG A 270 29.77 3.90 -11.08
N PRO A 271 28.57 3.92 -11.68
CA PRO A 271 27.84 2.71 -11.98
C PRO A 271 28.60 1.82 -12.98
N ASN A 272 28.59 0.51 -12.76
CA ASN A 272 29.25 -0.44 -13.66
C ASN A 272 28.77 -0.24 -15.11
N GLY A 273 29.68 -0.30 -16.07
CA GLY A 273 29.34 -0.11 -17.50
C GLY A 273 28.98 1.33 -17.92
N VAL A 274 28.79 2.28 -17.01
CA VAL A 274 28.35 3.66 -17.32
C VAL A 274 29.50 4.66 -17.12
N ALA A 275 30.48 4.61 -18.05
CA ALA A 275 31.76 5.34 -17.99
C ALA A 275 31.65 6.87 -17.78
N ASN A 276 30.59 7.50 -18.27
CA ASN A 276 30.38 8.95 -18.21
C ASN A 276 29.62 9.43 -16.96
N VAL A 277 29.22 8.52 -16.07
CA VAL A 277 28.54 8.86 -14.82
C VAL A 277 29.49 8.81 -13.63
N THR A 278 29.31 9.69 -12.66
CA THR A 278 29.99 9.65 -11.36
C THR A 278 29.13 10.34 -10.29
N ALA A 279 28.97 9.67 -9.15
CA ALA A 279 28.39 10.24 -7.93
C ALA A 279 29.49 10.63 -6.94
N TYR A 280 29.29 11.74 -6.25
CA TYR A 280 30.14 12.21 -5.15
C TYR A 280 29.32 12.33 -3.88
N VAL A 281 29.88 11.82 -2.79
CA VAL A 281 29.38 11.98 -1.43
C VAL A 281 30.45 12.70 -0.61
N TYR A 282 30.10 13.85 -0.04
CA TYR A 282 30.93 14.65 0.87
C TYR A 282 30.35 14.61 2.28
N ALA A 283 31.19 14.57 3.31
CA ALA A 283 30.79 14.68 4.70
C ALA A 283 31.78 15.49 5.55
N ASP A 284 31.27 16.47 6.31
CA ASP A 284 32.01 17.21 7.34
C ASP A 284 31.21 17.21 8.66
N ILE A 285 31.88 17.53 9.77
CA ILE A 285 31.32 17.49 11.13
C ILE A 285 31.54 18.80 11.89
N THR A 286 30.56 19.16 12.72
CA THR A 286 30.74 20.09 13.85
C THR A 286 30.69 19.34 15.18
N GLY A 287 31.14 19.99 16.25
CA GLY A 287 31.08 19.45 17.60
C GLY A 287 30.92 20.52 18.67
N SER A 288 30.33 20.15 19.80
CA SER A 288 30.26 21.00 20.99
C SER A 288 31.61 21.04 21.74
N GLY A 289 31.64 21.75 22.88
CA GLY A 289 32.79 21.69 23.79
C GLY A 289 33.16 20.25 24.16
N GLY A 290 34.46 19.95 24.11
CA GLY A 290 35.02 18.60 24.30
C GLY A 290 35.44 17.91 23.00
N VAL A 291 34.96 18.34 21.83
CA VAL A 291 35.34 17.80 20.51
C VAL A 291 36.53 18.57 19.94
N ASP A 292 37.67 17.92 19.72
CA ASP A 292 38.86 18.54 19.14
C ASP A 292 38.89 18.41 17.61
N LEU A 293 38.09 19.24 16.95
CA LEU A 293 38.03 19.33 15.48
C LEU A 293 39.36 19.73 14.81
N SER A 294 40.36 20.21 15.57
CA SER A 294 41.68 20.57 15.05
C SER A 294 42.63 19.38 14.95
N SER A 295 42.41 18.36 15.80
CA SER A 295 43.14 17.07 15.78
C SER A 295 42.42 15.98 14.97
N ARG A 296 41.50 16.36 14.08
CA ARG A 296 40.85 15.43 13.14
C ARG A 296 41.89 14.78 12.21
N LYS A 297 41.71 13.51 11.86
CA LYS A 297 42.59 12.80 10.91
C LYS A 297 41.92 11.61 10.27
N ILE A 298 42.32 11.25 9.06
CA ILE A 298 41.97 9.97 8.45
C ILE A 298 42.42 8.79 9.33
N VAL A 299 41.57 7.78 9.41
CA VAL A 299 41.88 6.49 10.03
C VAL A 299 41.61 5.35 9.06
N HIS A 300 42.51 4.38 9.04
CA HIS A 300 42.42 3.16 8.23
C HIS A 300 42.33 1.93 9.14
N ASN A 301 41.92 0.80 8.59
CA ASN A 301 41.91 -0.52 9.26
C ASN A 301 41.15 -0.51 10.60
N LYS A 302 40.07 0.28 10.68
CA LYS A 302 39.11 0.23 11.78
C LYS A 302 38.11 -0.91 11.50
N PRO A 303 37.69 -1.69 12.52
CA PRO A 303 36.84 -2.86 12.30
C PRO A 303 35.44 -2.52 11.76
N TYR A 304 34.97 -1.29 12.00
CA TYR A 304 33.71 -0.72 11.52
C TYR A 304 33.88 0.14 10.24
N VAL A 305 35.02 0.02 9.54
CA VAL A 305 35.25 0.65 8.23
C VAL A 305 35.60 -0.47 7.27
N HIS A 306 34.62 -0.88 6.47
CA HIS A 306 34.72 -2.09 5.66
C HIS A 306 35.76 -1.97 4.53
N THR A 307 36.20 -3.11 3.99
CA THR A 307 37.36 -3.24 3.09
C THR A 307 37.12 -2.77 1.64
N ASN A 308 36.01 -2.10 1.34
CA ASN A 308 35.76 -1.56 0.00
C ASN A 308 36.56 -0.26 -0.22
N ALA A 309 37.16 -0.09 -1.41
CA ALA A 309 38.01 1.06 -1.74
C ALA A 309 37.31 2.43 -1.66
N SER A 310 35.98 2.46 -1.80
CA SER A 310 35.17 3.68 -1.61
C SER A 310 34.89 4.03 -0.13
N SER A 311 35.37 3.23 0.81
CA SER A 311 35.24 3.50 2.25
C SER A 311 36.30 4.49 2.72
N ILE A 312 35.87 5.54 3.44
CA ILE A 312 36.78 6.53 4.04
C ILE A 312 36.26 6.98 5.40
N ALA A 313 37.17 7.17 6.35
CA ALA A 313 36.83 7.52 7.72
C ALA A 313 37.79 8.55 8.32
N GLN A 314 37.23 9.54 9.02
CA GLN A 314 37.96 10.59 9.73
C GLN A 314 37.58 10.54 11.22
N ALA A 315 38.58 10.35 12.09
CA ALA A 315 38.39 10.34 13.53
C ALA A 315 38.67 11.72 14.13
N VAL A 316 37.81 12.17 15.03
CA VAL A 316 37.99 13.36 15.86
C VAL A 316 38.12 12.95 17.34
N PRO A 317 39.18 13.38 18.06
CA PRO A 317 39.30 13.14 19.50
C PRO A 317 38.20 13.87 20.28
N VAL A 318 37.63 13.19 21.29
CA VAL A 318 36.60 13.76 22.16
C VAL A 318 36.91 13.50 23.63
N LYS A 319 36.86 14.56 24.44
CA LYS A 319 37.00 14.52 25.90
C LYS A 319 35.63 14.64 26.55
N PHE A 320 35.09 13.51 26.99
CA PHE A 320 33.85 13.46 27.75
C PHE A 320 34.11 13.80 29.22
N SER A 321 33.26 14.68 29.77
CA SER A 321 33.19 14.94 31.21
C SER A 321 31.95 14.25 31.79
N ALA A 322 32.07 13.68 32.99
CA ALA A 322 30.99 12.97 33.66
C ALA A 322 29.70 13.82 33.72
N GLY A 323 28.59 13.26 33.25
CA GLY A 323 27.28 13.91 33.26
C GLY A 323 27.10 15.11 32.33
N ARG A 324 28.08 15.41 31.45
CA ARG A 324 27.95 16.46 30.44
C ARG A 324 27.75 15.85 29.06
N ALA A 325 26.68 16.27 28.39
CA ALA A 325 26.42 15.90 27.01
C ALA A 325 27.46 16.56 26.08
N VAL A 326 28.04 15.77 25.19
CA VAL A 326 28.78 16.24 24.02
C VAL A 326 27.95 15.93 22.79
N ARG A 327 27.92 16.86 21.82
CA ARG A 327 27.18 16.72 20.57
C ARG A 327 28.13 16.80 19.37
N VAL A 328 27.91 15.95 18.38
CA VAL A 328 28.59 15.96 17.08
C VAL A 328 27.51 15.87 16.00
N THR A 329 27.52 16.80 15.05
CA THR A 329 26.59 16.80 13.92
C THR A 329 27.37 16.65 12.61
N LYS A 330 26.98 15.67 11.81
CA LYS A 330 27.51 15.38 10.47
C LYS A 330 26.58 15.94 9.40
N PHE A 331 27.18 16.59 8.41
CA PHE A 331 26.49 17.20 7.30
C PHE A 331 26.98 16.57 6.01
N VAL A 332 26.05 15.97 5.28
CA VAL A 332 26.30 15.20 4.05
C VAL A 332 25.83 15.99 2.85
N GLY A 333 26.63 15.96 1.79
CA GLY A 333 26.28 16.49 0.48
C GLY A 333 26.45 15.40 -0.59
N GLY A 334 25.41 15.12 -1.37
CA GLY A 334 25.43 14.08 -2.40
C GLY A 334 24.94 14.60 -3.77
N ALA A 335 25.62 14.22 -4.85
CA ALA A 335 25.21 14.53 -6.22
C ALA A 335 25.80 13.56 -7.24
N SER A 336 25.04 13.25 -8.29
CA SER A 336 25.42 12.48 -9.48
C SER A 336 25.45 13.36 -10.73
N SER A 337 26.29 13.00 -11.71
CA SER A 337 26.36 13.69 -13.00
C SER A 337 25.11 13.53 -13.88
N ASP A 338 24.23 12.57 -13.56
CA ASP A 338 22.93 12.41 -14.25
C ASP A 338 21.99 13.59 -13.98
N ALA A 339 22.00 14.12 -12.75
CA ALA A 339 21.21 15.30 -12.39
C ALA A 339 22.03 16.61 -12.44
N PHE A 340 23.34 16.58 -12.14
CA PHE A 340 24.13 17.80 -11.94
C PHE A 340 25.42 17.82 -12.75
N LYS A 341 25.57 18.81 -13.65
CA LYS A 341 26.74 18.94 -14.56
C LYS A 341 28.12 18.96 -13.88
N ASN A 342 28.21 19.34 -12.61
CA ASN A 342 29.43 19.27 -11.82
C ASN A 342 29.12 18.66 -10.43
N PRO A 343 29.02 17.32 -10.33
CA PRO A 343 28.52 16.69 -9.12
C PRO A 343 29.48 16.88 -7.93
N LYS A 344 30.80 16.87 -8.16
CA LYS A 344 31.80 17.12 -7.11
C LYS A 344 31.58 18.48 -6.44
N GLN A 345 31.41 19.54 -7.23
CA GLN A 345 31.17 20.88 -6.68
C GLN A 345 29.79 21.00 -6.01
N ILE A 346 28.75 20.37 -6.54
CA ILE A 346 27.41 20.39 -5.92
C ILE A 346 27.41 19.65 -4.57
N ALA A 347 27.95 18.42 -4.52
CA ALA A 347 28.08 17.64 -3.29
C ALA A 347 28.88 18.41 -2.22
N LYS A 348 30.06 18.93 -2.58
CA LYS A 348 30.89 19.78 -1.71
C LYS A 348 30.14 21.00 -1.20
N SER A 349 29.45 21.72 -2.09
CA SER A 349 28.71 22.95 -1.73
C SER A 349 27.50 22.65 -0.85
N ALA A 350 26.82 21.53 -1.07
CA ALA A 350 25.71 21.06 -0.25
C ALA A 350 26.16 20.75 1.18
N ALA A 351 27.22 19.94 1.35
CA ALA A 351 27.80 19.64 2.66
C ALA A 351 28.24 20.92 3.39
N ALA A 352 29.00 21.80 2.72
CA ALA A 352 29.48 23.05 3.31
C ALA A 352 28.35 24.04 3.66
N THR A 353 27.27 24.08 2.88
CA THR A 353 26.10 24.92 3.16
C THR A 353 25.30 24.39 4.34
N ALA A 354 25.08 23.08 4.42
CA ALA A 354 24.43 22.43 5.55
C ALA A 354 25.25 22.62 6.84
N LEU A 355 26.57 22.45 6.77
CA LEU A 355 27.53 22.73 7.87
C LEU A 355 27.41 24.18 8.36
N LYS A 356 27.40 25.16 7.45
CA LYS A 356 27.24 26.59 7.76
C LYS A 356 25.87 26.92 8.37
N ASN A 357 24.82 26.21 7.96
CA ASN A 357 23.48 26.34 8.52
C ASN A 357 23.41 25.74 9.94
N GLY A 358 24.18 24.68 10.21
CA GLY A 358 24.10 23.92 11.45
C GLY A 358 22.83 23.06 11.52
N TYR A 359 22.68 22.34 12.63
CA TYR A 359 21.57 21.40 12.82
C TYR A 359 20.20 22.10 12.75
N SER A 360 19.96 23.10 13.60
CA SER A 360 18.62 23.65 13.81
C SER A 360 18.04 24.34 12.56
N LYS A 361 18.87 25.02 11.74
CA LYS A 361 18.40 25.61 10.47
C LYS A 361 18.13 24.56 9.40
N SER A 362 18.96 23.52 9.34
CA SER A 362 18.78 22.40 8.40
C SER A 362 17.54 21.59 8.74
N LEU A 363 17.28 21.36 10.04
CA LEU A 363 16.04 20.75 10.54
C LEU A 363 14.84 21.64 10.23
N ASN A 364 14.93 22.96 10.46
CA ASN A 364 13.83 23.89 10.15
C ASN A 364 13.45 23.85 8.66
N SER A 365 14.41 23.86 7.72
CA SER A 365 14.07 23.80 6.29
C SER A 365 13.44 22.46 5.90
N HIS A 366 13.92 21.35 6.47
CA HIS A 366 13.39 20.01 6.22
C HIS A 366 11.96 19.84 6.79
N VAL A 367 11.74 20.21 8.06
CA VAL A 367 10.43 20.13 8.74
C VAL A 367 9.40 21.06 8.09
N THR A 368 9.80 22.29 7.71
CA THR A 368 8.91 23.22 7.00
C THR A 368 8.46 22.63 5.67
N GLU A 369 9.36 22.00 4.92
CA GLU A 369 8.98 21.38 3.65
C GLU A 369 8.12 20.12 3.85
N TRP A 370 8.36 19.30 4.88
CA TRP A 370 7.45 18.19 5.23
C TRP A 370 6.04 18.66 5.60
N ALA A 371 5.92 19.79 6.30
CA ALA A 371 4.63 20.41 6.59
C ALA A 371 3.93 20.97 5.32
N ASN A 372 4.70 21.34 4.28
CA ASN A 372 4.18 21.78 2.99
C ASN A 372 3.76 20.60 2.07
N VAL A 373 4.59 19.55 1.96
CA VAL A 373 4.34 18.44 1.02
C VAL A 373 3.37 17.39 1.57
N MET A 374 3.28 17.27 2.90
CA MET A 374 2.40 16.32 3.61
C MET A 374 1.64 17.04 4.73
N PRO A 375 0.77 18.02 4.43
CA PRO A 375 -0.06 18.69 5.43
C PRO A 375 -1.05 17.71 6.05
N GLU A 376 -1.55 17.99 7.26
CA GLU A 376 -2.43 17.04 7.97
C GLU A 376 -3.75 16.76 7.23
N SER A 377 -4.22 17.73 6.44
CA SER A 377 -5.37 17.57 5.57
C SER A 377 -5.13 16.61 4.41
N SER A 378 -3.89 16.32 3.99
CA SER A 378 -3.60 15.39 2.89
C SER A 378 -3.50 13.92 3.32
N VAL A 379 -3.74 13.63 4.60
CA VAL A 379 -3.83 12.26 5.13
C VAL A 379 -5.24 12.01 5.62
N ASP A 380 -5.75 10.78 5.49
CA ASP A 380 -7.06 10.38 6.00
C ASP A 380 -7.05 10.32 7.54
N SER A 381 -8.20 10.49 8.19
CA SER A 381 -8.29 10.40 9.65
C SER A 381 -9.57 9.72 10.12
N PHE A 382 -9.39 8.71 10.97
CA PHE A 382 -10.44 7.89 11.57
C PHE A 382 -10.83 8.39 12.98
N ALA A 383 -10.30 9.54 13.41
CA ALA A 383 -10.57 10.12 14.71
C ALA A 383 -11.98 10.74 14.79
N ASP A 384 -12.64 10.59 15.94
CA ASP A 384 -13.90 11.29 16.21
C ASP A 384 -13.67 12.81 16.18
N PRO A 385 -14.37 13.56 15.30
CA PRO A 385 -14.13 14.98 15.11
C PRO A 385 -14.41 15.84 16.36
N LYS A 386 -15.15 15.32 17.35
CA LYS A 386 -15.45 16.01 18.61
C LYS A 386 -14.38 15.80 19.69
N THR A 387 -13.74 14.63 19.70
CA THR A 387 -12.81 14.24 20.77
C THR A 387 -11.34 14.20 20.33
N GLY A 388 -11.09 14.11 19.02
CA GLY A 388 -9.76 13.93 18.45
C GLY A 388 -9.16 12.55 18.69
N LYS A 389 -10.00 11.55 19.04
CA LYS A 389 -9.54 10.20 19.42
C LYS A 389 -9.96 9.15 18.40
N LEU A 390 -9.08 8.18 18.19
CA LEU A 390 -9.41 6.95 17.48
C LEU A 390 -10.38 6.10 18.35
N PRO A 391 -11.30 5.34 17.73
CA PRO A 391 -11.97 4.22 18.37
C PRO A 391 -10.97 3.27 19.05
N ASN A 392 -11.38 2.63 20.14
CA ASN A 392 -10.58 1.59 20.79
C ASN A 392 -10.74 0.25 20.04
N ASP A 393 -10.22 0.22 18.82
CA ASP A 393 -10.25 -0.91 17.89
C ASP A 393 -8.91 -0.97 17.15
N ASN A 394 -8.22 -2.12 17.23
CA ASN A 394 -6.88 -2.29 16.66
C ASN A 394 -6.89 -2.24 15.13
N TYR A 395 -7.97 -2.64 14.44
CA TYR A 395 -8.09 -2.48 12.99
C TYR A 395 -8.17 -1.01 12.59
N ILE A 396 -8.88 -0.18 13.37
CA ILE A 396 -8.96 1.27 13.13
C ILE A 396 -7.64 1.97 13.50
N ILE A 397 -6.98 1.56 14.57
CA ILE A 397 -5.65 2.06 14.95
C ILE A 397 -4.62 1.76 13.84
N ASP A 398 -4.57 0.53 13.34
CA ASP A 398 -3.68 0.18 12.23
C ASP A 398 -4.06 0.93 10.94
N SER A 399 -5.35 1.08 10.63
CA SER A 399 -5.81 1.85 9.47
C SER A 399 -5.37 3.33 9.53
N ALA A 400 -5.37 3.93 10.73
CA ALA A 400 -4.87 5.29 10.95
C ALA A 400 -3.34 5.40 10.77
N ILE A 401 -2.58 4.42 11.27
CA ILE A 401 -1.12 4.34 11.04
C ILE A 401 -0.83 4.20 9.54
N ILE A 402 -1.53 3.28 8.86
CA ILE A 402 -1.37 2.98 7.43
C ILE A 402 -1.68 4.19 6.54
N ALA A 403 -2.71 4.99 6.87
CA ALA A 403 -2.99 6.24 6.17
C ALA A 403 -1.79 7.20 6.20
N VAL A 404 -1.10 7.32 7.35
CA VAL A 404 0.11 8.14 7.48
C VAL A 404 1.29 7.49 6.76
N VAL A 405 1.61 6.22 7.05
CA VAL A 405 2.87 5.63 6.58
C VAL A 405 2.87 5.35 5.09
N ASN A 406 1.75 4.96 4.47
CA ASN A 406 1.68 4.80 3.01
C ASN A 406 1.97 6.14 2.32
N THR A 407 1.32 7.21 2.79
CA THR A 407 1.50 8.56 2.25
C THR A 407 2.94 9.03 2.44
N TYR A 408 3.55 8.79 3.61
CA TYR A 408 4.95 9.11 3.87
C TYR A 408 5.93 8.32 2.98
N TYR A 409 5.78 6.99 2.88
CA TYR A 409 6.72 6.13 2.18
C TYR A 409 6.71 6.35 0.66
N LEU A 410 5.55 6.72 0.08
CA LEU A 410 5.47 7.21 -1.28
C LEU A 410 6.13 8.61 -1.40
N LEU A 411 5.79 9.56 -0.53
CA LEU A 411 6.32 10.93 -0.60
C LEU A 411 7.82 11.04 -0.33
N GLN A 412 8.45 10.21 0.50
CA GLN A 412 9.91 10.28 0.67
C GLN A 412 10.67 9.95 -0.63
N ASN A 413 10.02 9.29 -1.60
CA ASN A 413 10.57 8.98 -2.91
C ASN A 413 10.26 10.04 -3.98
N THR A 414 9.59 11.15 -3.64
CA THR A 414 9.29 12.26 -4.56
C THR A 414 10.10 13.52 -4.26
N VAL A 415 10.24 14.43 -5.24
CA VAL A 415 10.74 15.79 -4.99
C VAL A 415 9.59 16.77 -5.16
N GLY A 416 9.25 17.51 -4.09
CA GLY A 416 8.19 18.52 -4.12
C GLY A 416 8.59 19.77 -4.91
N LYS A 417 7.60 20.59 -5.30
CA LYS A 417 7.77 21.82 -6.10
C LYS A 417 8.89 22.74 -5.59
N ASN A 418 8.97 22.99 -4.28
CA ASN A 418 10.02 23.84 -3.71
C ASN A 418 11.40 23.18 -3.79
N GLY A 419 11.47 21.86 -3.61
CA GLY A 419 12.69 21.07 -3.80
C GLY A 419 13.20 21.09 -5.24
N SER A 420 12.32 20.89 -6.22
CA SER A 420 12.65 20.99 -7.65
C SER A 420 13.13 22.39 -8.03
N LYS A 421 12.52 23.43 -7.45
CA LYS A 421 12.98 24.82 -7.60
C LYS A 421 14.34 25.06 -6.93
N ALA A 422 14.58 24.50 -5.74
CA ALA A 422 15.85 24.59 -5.03
C ALA A 422 16.99 23.83 -5.75
N ALA A 423 16.66 22.77 -6.50
CA ALA A 423 17.59 22.05 -7.38
C ALA A 423 17.96 22.83 -8.66
N ASN A 424 17.42 24.03 -8.87
CA ASN A 424 17.83 24.99 -9.90
C ASN A 424 17.83 24.42 -11.34
N GLY A 425 16.76 23.70 -11.69
CA GLY A 425 16.58 23.14 -13.04
C GLY A 425 17.33 21.83 -13.32
N ALA A 426 17.92 21.20 -12.29
CA ALA A 426 18.36 19.81 -12.40
C ALA A 426 17.14 18.87 -12.58
N PRO A 427 17.26 17.78 -13.38
CA PRO A 427 16.17 16.85 -13.64
C PRO A 427 15.96 15.88 -12.48
N VAL A 428 15.59 16.39 -11.30
CA VAL A 428 15.35 15.59 -10.07
C VAL A 428 13.91 15.04 -9.98
N ASN A 429 13.12 15.19 -11.05
CA ASN A 429 11.71 14.80 -11.13
C ASN A 429 11.40 13.96 -12.40
N VAL A 430 12.39 13.25 -12.95
CA VAL A 430 12.27 12.47 -14.20
C VAL A 430 12.64 10.99 -14.04
N ASP A 431 12.92 10.55 -12.81
CA ASP A 431 13.05 9.15 -12.42
C ASP A 431 11.77 8.78 -11.67
N SER A 432 11.14 7.62 -11.97
CA SER A 432 9.88 7.23 -11.32
C SER A 432 10.08 6.74 -9.87
N ILE A 433 9.03 6.20 -9.26
CA ILE A 433 9.16 5.40 -8.02
C ILE A 433 9.37 3.93 -8.44
N SER A 434 10.37 3.28 -7.85
CA SER A 434 10.66 1.86 -8.00
C SER A 434 9.99 1.04 -6.89
N VAL A 435 9.85 -0.28 -7.07
CA VAL A 435 9.20 -1.17 -6.09
C VAL A 435 9.80 -1.04 -4.68
N GLY A 436 11.15 -1.01 -4.57
CA GLY A 436 11.88 -0.79 -3.31
C GLY A 436 12.19 0.67 -2.95
N GLY A 437 11.75 1.63 -3.77
CA GLY A 437 12.12 3.04 -3.65
C GLY A 437 13.64 3.31 -3.74
N LEU A 438 14.07 4.38 -3.09
CA LEU A 438 15.49 4.79 -2.98
C LEU A 438 16.20 4.20 -1.74
N THR A 439 15.60 3.21 -1.07
CA THR A 439 16.09 2.68 0.22
C THR A 439 16.30 1.17 0.23
N SER A 440 16.08 0.51 -0.90
CA SER A 440 16.38 -0.90 -1.16
C SER A 440 16.76 -1.09 -2.63
N ASP A 441 17.46 -2.19 -2.95
CA ASP A 441 17.72 -2.61 -4.33
C ASP A 441 16.82 -3.79 -4.79
N SER A 442 15.75 -4.09 -4.04
CA SER A 442 14.65 -4.96 -4.47
C SER A 442 14.22 -4.67 -5.91
N TYR A 443 13.95 -5.71 -6.70
CA TYR A 443 13.64 -5.61 -8.13
C TYR A 443 14.68 -4.83 -8.95
N ALA A 444 15.95 -4.82 -8.51
CA ALA A 444 17.02 -4.01 -9.10
C ALA A 444 16.69 -2.50 -9.15
N GLY A 445 15.76 -2.02 -8.33
CA GLY A 445 15.21 -0.67 -8.41
C GLY A 445 14.44 -0.37 -9.69
N GLN A 446 14.02 -1.38 -10.45
CA GLN A 446 13.29 -1.24 -11.71
C GLN A 446 11.92 -0.56 -11.54
N VAL A 447 11.45 0.10 -12.60
CA VAL A 447 10.15 0.77 -12.69
C VAL A 447 9.19 -0.08 -13.52
N PHE A 448 8.05 -0.40 -12.92
CA PHE A 448 7.02 -1.30 -13.44
C PHE A 448 5.68 -0.55 -13.57
N TRP A 449 4.64 -1.25 -14.05
CA TRP A 449 3.24 -0.82 -13.94
C TRP A 449 2.82 -0.47 -12.50
N ASP A 450 3.48 -1.05 -11.48
CA ASP A 450 3.42 -0.70 -10.06
C ASP A 450 3.39 0.82 -9.81
N ALA A 451 4.26 1.56 -10.50
CA ALA A 451 4.34 3.01 -10.35
C ALA A 451 3.08 3.68 -10.90
N ASP A 452 2.65 3.30 -12.09
CA ASP A 452 1.59 3.95 -12.87
C ASP A 452 0.17 3.59 -12.36
N LEU A 453 -0.08 2.34 -11.97
CA LEU A 453 -1.41 1.85 -11.58
C LEU A 453 -1.61 1.77 -10.06
N TRP A 454 -0.60 1.35 -9.31
CA TRP A 454 -0.75 1.02 -7.89
C TRP A 454 -0.30 2.16 -6.98
N MET A 455 0.84 2.80 -7.26
CA MET A 455 1.35 3.93 -6.49
C MET A 455 0.75 5.27 -6.92
N GLN A 456 0.62 5.53 -8.23
CA GLN A 456 0.24 6.85 -8.73
C GLN A 456 -1.17 7.29 -8.30
N PRO A 457 -2.27 6.54 -8.47
CA PRO A 457 -3.61 7.10 -8.27
C PRO A 457 -3.88 7.54 -6.83
N GLY A 458 -3.43 6.75 -5.84
CA GLY A 458 -3.54 7.07 -4.42
C GLY A 458 -2.77 8.34 -4.05
N LEU A 459 -1.51 8.44 -4.50
CA LEU A 459 -0.63 9.58 -4.27
C LEU A 459 -1.12 10.85 -5.00
N LEU A 460 -1.39 10.72 -6.31
CA LEU A 460 -1.81 11.78 -7.22
C LEU A 460 -3.03 12.52 -6.70
N ALA A 461 -4.04 11.78 -6.22
CA ALA A 461 -5.30 12.36 -5.75
C ALA A 461 -5.07 13.47 -4.70
N ALA A 462 -4.09 13.34 -3.80
CA ALA A 462 -3.79 14.34 -2.77
C ALA A 462 -2.49 15.14 -3.01
N HIS A 463 -1.55 14.61 -3.79
CA HIS A 463 -0.21 15.15 -4.00
C HIS A 463 0.19 15.24 -5.49
N PRO A 464 -0.59 15.95 -6.33
CA PRO A 464 -0.43 15.87 -7.79
C PRO A 464 0.94 16.33 -8.30
N GLU A 465 1.48 17.43 -7.77
CA GLU A 465 2.83 17.93 -8.13
C GLU A 465 3.96 16.96 -7.75
N ALA A 466 3.74 16.05 -6.80
CA ALA A 466 4.71 15.04 -6.39
C ALA A 466 4.58 13.74 -7.20
N ALA A 467 3.36 13.39 -7.62
CA ALA A 467 3.07 12.24 -8.46
C ALA A 467 3.53 12.44 -9.92
N GLU A 468 3.66 13.69 -10.37
CA GLU A 468 4.16 14.07 -11.70
C GLU A 468 5.49 13.37 -12.09
N ARG A 469 6.34 12.96 -11.13
CA ARG A 469 7.58 12.20 -11.43
C ARG A 469 7.33 10.93 -12.26
N ILE A 470 6.17 10.30 -12.06
CA ILE A 470 5.81 9.01 -12.67
C ILE A 470 5.52 9.22 -14.16
N VAL A 471 4.63 10.17 -14.50
CA VAL A 471 4.37 10.52 -15.90
C VAL A 471 5.57 11.20 -16.57
N ASN A 472 6.35 12.02 -15.83
CA ASN A 472 7.57 12.64 -16.34
C ASN A 472 8.64 11.60 -16.71
N TYR A 473 8.74 10.49 -15.97
CA TYR A 473 9.60 9.37 -16.35
C TYR A 473 9.14 8.72 -17.66
N ARG A 474 7.83 8.43 -17.81
CA ARG A 474 7.28 7.87 -19.05
C ARG A 474 7.48 8.82 -20.24
N LEU A 475 7.27 10.13 -20.08
CA LEU A 475 7.62 11.16 -21.07
C LEU A 475 9.12 11.13 -21.43
N ALA A 476 10.00 11.07 -20.43
CA ALA A 476 11.44 11.01 -20.62
C ALA A 476 11.94 9.68 -21.22
N ARG A 477 11.08 8.68 -21.40
CA ARG A 477 11.36 7.40 -22.08
C ARG A 477 10.53 7.16 -23.34
N TYR A 478 9.54 8.00 -23.63
CA TYR A 478 8.68 7.89 -24.82
C TYR A 478 9.47 7.83 -26.13
N GLY A 479 10.55 8.60 -26.27
CA GLY A 479 11.45 8.51 -27.43
C GLY A 479 12.07 7.13 -27.63
N GLN A 480 12.48 6.47 -26.54
CA GLN A 480 12.97 5.09 -26.58
C GLN A 480 11.83 4.09 -26.81
N ALA A 481 10.63 4.31 -26.24
CA ALA A 481 9.47 3.46 -26.46
C ALA A 481 9.06 3.40 -27.95
N LYS A 482 9.27 4.47 -28.72
CA LYS A 482 9.11 4.46 -30.19
C LYS A 482 10.19 3.66 -30.92
N GLU A 483 11.43 3.70 -30.45
CA GLU A 483 12.52 2.89 -31.00
C GLU A 483 12.36 1.40 -30.64
N ASN A 484 11.81 1.09 -29.47
CA ASN A 484 11.50 -0.27 -29.01
C ASN A 484 10.55 -1.01 -29.97
N VAL A 485 9.64 -0.31 -30.66
CA VAL A 485 8.75 -0.91 -31.67
C VAL A 485 9.54 -1.64 -32.76
N LYS A 486 10.74 -1.15 -33.10
CA LYS A 486 11.63 -1.76 -34.11
C LYS A 486 12.27 -3.07 -33.65
N THR A 487 12.08 -3.47 -32.39
CA THR A 487 12.59 -4.73 -31.82
C THR A 487 11.60 -5.90 -31.93
N SER A 488 10.44 -5.71 -32.60
CA SER A 488 9.42 -6.76 -32.75
C SER A 488 9.94 -8.05 -33.40
N TYR A 489 11.05 -7.98 -34.14
CA TYR A 489 11.78 -9.14 -34.68
C TYR A 489 12.26 -10.13 -33.61
N ALA A 490 12.34 -9.72 -32.34
CA ALA A 490 12.80 -10.54 -31.22
C ALA A 490 11.68 -11.36 -30.54
N GLY A 491 10.42 -11.20 -30.96
CA GLY A 491 9.26 -11.94 -30.47
C GLY A 491 8.31 -12.37 -31.61
N SER A 492 7.10 -12.82 -31.26
CA SER A 492 6.09 -13.32 -32.21
C SER A 492 5.46 -12.23 -33.08
N GLN A 493 5.83 -10.97 -32.88
CA GLN A 493 5.34 -9.81 -33.63
C GLN A 493 6.30 -9.39 -34.77
N ASN A 494 7.23 -10.26 -35.16
CA ASN A 494 8.23 -10.02 -36.21
C ASN A 494 7.62 -9.72 -37.61
N GLU A 495 6.45 -10.28 -37.92
CA GLU A 495 5.70 -10.03 -39.15
C GLU A 495 4.59 -8.97 -38.99
N THR A 496 4.39 -8.42 -37.78
CA THR A 496 3.41 -7.37 -37.53
C THR A 496 3.91 -6.02 -38.04
N PHE A 497 3.12 -5.38 -38.91
CA PHE A 497 3.36 -4.00 -39.31
C PHE A 497 2.97 -3.05 -38.17
N PHE A 498 3.91 -2.20 -37.76
CA PHE A 498 3.66 -1.12 -36.81
C PHE A 498 3.81 0.25 -37.46
N SER A 499 2.85 1.14 -37.20
CA SER A 499 2.90 2.54 -37.64
C SER A 499 4.04 3.31 -36.97
N ALA A 500 4.61 4.29 -37.67
CA ALA A 500 5.70 5.13 -37.13
C ALA A 500 5.29 6.03 -35.95
N SER A 501 4.00 6.09 -35.62
CA SER A 501 3.44 6.69 -34.41
C SER A 501 3.47 5.75 -33.21
N ALA A 502 3.43 4.43 -33.38
CA ALA A 502 3.36 3.48 -32.27
C ALA A 502 4.54 3.63 -31.29
N ALA A 503 4.30 3.28 -30.02
CA ALA A 503 5.31 3.22 -28.97
C ALA A 503 5.02 2.04 -28.03
N VAL A 504 6.06 1.32 -27.61
CA VAL A 504 5.96 0.22 -26.63
C VAL A 504 6.98 0.42 -25.51
N PHE A 505 6.47 0.49 -24.28
CA PHE A 505 7.28 0.52 -23.07
C PHE A 505 7.61 -0.93 -22.63
N PRO A 506 8.83 -1.18 -22.11
CA PRO A 506 9.21 -2.49 -21.60
C PRO A 506 8.52 -2.78 -20.26
N TRP A 507 8.36 -4.07 -19.95
CA TRP A 507 7.83 -4.56 -18.67
C TRP A 507 8.55 -3.92 -17.47
N THR A 508 9.86 -4.16 -17.38
CA THR A 508 10.74 -3.49 -16.42
C THR A 508 11.49 -2.36 -17.12
N SER A 509 11.37 -1.15 -16.62
CA SER A 509 12.05 0.02 -17.18
C SER A 509 13.10 0.56 -16.22
N GLY A 510 14.25 0.96 -16.76
CA GLY A 510 15.39 1.46 -15.97
C GLY A 510 16.04 2.69 -16.57
N ARG A 511 17.38 2.67 -16.68
CA ARG A 511 18.16 3.83 -17.14
C ARG A 511 17.74 4.31 -18.52
N TYR A 512 17.69 3.39 -19.49
CA TYR A 512 17.47 3.70 -20.90
C TYR A 512 16.01 3.50 -21.35
N GLY A 513 15.26 2.60 -20.71
CA GLY A 513 13.87 2.26 -21.10
C GLY A 513 13.75 1.43 -22.38
N ASN A 514 14.81 0.72 -22.75
CA ASN A 514 14.84 -0.22 -23.86
C ASN A 514 14.25 -1.59 -23.48
N CYS A 515 13.85 -2.37 -24.48
CA CYS A 515 13.55 -3.79 -24.29
C CYS A 515 14.83 -4.55 -23.86
N THR A 516 14.69 -5.42 -22.88
CA THR A 516 15.79 -6.13 -22.18
C THR A 516 15.34 -7.53 -21.74
N ALA A 517 16.22 -8.30 -21.09
CA ALA A 517 15.94 -9.67 -20.67
C ALA A 517 15.14 -9.73 -19.35
N THR A 518 15.27 -8.73 -18.48
CA THR A 518 14.31 -8.49 -17.39
C THR A 518 13.07 -7.77 -17.89
N GLY A 519 13.21 -6.83 -18.83
CA GLY A 519 12.12 -6.00 -19.36
C GLY A 519 11.78 -6.27 -20.82
N PRO A 520 11.11 -7.39 -21.15
CA PRO A 520 10.58 -7.64 -22.48
C PRO A 520 9.58 -6.55 -22.91
N CYS A 521 9.46 -6.31 -24.22
CA CYS A 521 8.39 -5.48 -24.81
C CYS A 521 7.36 -6.31 -25.59
N TRP A 522 7.62 -7.61 -25.76
CA TRP A 522 6.88 -8.51 -26.64
C TRP A 522 6.65 -9.84 -25.91
N ASP A 523 5.60 -10.52 -26.31
CA ASP A 523 5.24 -11.89 -25.90
C ASP A 523 5.02 -12.05 -24.39
N TYR A 524 4.62 -10.96 -23.73
CA TYR A 524 4.53 -10.85 -22.27
C TYR A 524 3.45 -9.80 -21.87
N GLU A 525 3.58 -9.15 -20.71
CA GLU A 525 2.63 -8.19 -20.11
C GLU A 525 2.43 -6.90 -20.92
N TYR A 526 1.57 -6.95 -21.95
CA TYR A 526 1.24 -5.78 -22.79
C TYR A 526 0.32 -4.77 -22.10
N HIS A 527 -0.41 -5.13 -21.04
CA HIS A 527 -1.32 -4.22 -20.34
C HIS A 527 -0.60 -3.00 -19.75
N LEU A 528 0.69 -3.13 -19.37
CA LEU A 528 1.51 -2.03 -18.86
C LEU A 528 1.43 -0.74 -19.70
N ASN A 529 1.25 -0.87 -21.02
CA ASN A 529 1.11 0.30 -21.89
C ASN A 529 -0.22 1.05 -21.66
N GLY A 530 -1.32 0.33 -21.45
CA GLY A 530 -2.62 0.89 -21.10
C GLY A 530 -2.66 1.38 -19.64
N ASP A 531 -1.95 0.73 -18.72
CA ASP A 531 -1.80 1.20 -17.33
C ASP A 531 -1.08 2.56 -17.28
N ILE A 532 -0.05 2.76 -18.11
CA ILE A 532 0.55 4.08 -18.36
C ILE A 532 -0.50 5.04 -18.94
N GLY A 533 -1.33 4.58 -19.88
CA GLY A 533 -2.45 5.36 -20.44
C GLY A 533 -3.40 5.88 -19.35
N LEU A 534 -3.84 5.02 -18.43
CA LEU A 534 -4.66 5.37 -17.27
C LEU A 534 -3.95 6.40 -16.39
N ALA A 535 -2.66 6.21 -16.09
CA ALA A 535 -1.88 7.16 -15.31
C ALA A 535 -1.79 8.57 -15.96
N LEU A 536 -1.63 8.64 -17.29
CA LEU A 536 -1.62 9.89 -18.05
C LEU A 536 -2.98 10.62 -18.00
N VAL A 537 -4.08 9.87 -18.10
CA VAL A 537 -5.45 10.42 -17.99
C VAL A 537 -5.74 10.88 -16.57
N ASN A 538 -5.45 10.05 -15.56
CA ASN A 538 -5.59 10.38 -14.14
C ASN A 538 -4.88 11.69 -13.80
N GLN A 539 -3.63 11.86 -14.26
CA GLN A 539 -2.84 13.07 -14.04
C GLN A 539 -3.59 14.32 -14.53
N TRP A 540 -4.19 14.27 -15.72
CA TRP A 540 -4.97 15.36 -16.31
C TRP A 540 -6.29 15.62 -15.58
N VAL A 541 -7.01 14.57 -15.18
CA VAL A 541 -8.27 14.70 -14.42
C VAL A 541 -8.02 15.37 -13.07
N VAL A 542 -6.95 14.99 -12.37
CA VAL A 542 -6.61 15.53 -11.06
C VAL A 542 -5.99 16.93 -11.15
N ASN A 543 -5.05 17.19 -12.07
CA ASN A 543 -4.35 18.48 -12.14
C ASN A 543 -5.11 19.57 -12.91
N GLY A 544 -6.02 19.22 -13.83
CA GLY A 544 -6.81 20.15 -14.65
C GLY A 544 -6.07 20.77 -15.85
N ASN A 545 -4.81 20.41 -16.09
CA ASN A 545 -3.96 21.03 -17.10
C ASN A 545 -4.18 20.41 -18.49
N THR A 546 -5.32 20.73 -19.10
CA THR A 546 -5.71 20.26 -20.44
C THR A 546 -4.70 20.60 -21.52
N LYS A 547 -3.95 21.70 -21.36
CA LYS A 547 -2.91 22.08 -22.32
C LYS A 547 -1.73 21.11 -22.28
N ASP A 548 -1.23 20.80 -21.09
CA ASP A 548 -0.15 19.83 -20.91
C ASP A 548 -0.56 18.41 -21.33
N PHE A 549 -1.80 18.01 -21.02
CA PHE A 549 -2.33 16.76 -21.55
C PHE A 549 -2.34 16.76 -23.08
N GLN A 550 -2.89 17.77 -23.74
CA GLN A 550 -2.94 17.84 -25.20
C GLN A 550 -1.55 17.89 -25.86
N GLU A 551 -0.60 18.65 -25.32
CA GLU A 551 0.72 18.89 -25.92
C GLU A 551 1.76 17.80 -25.59
N ASN A 552 1.70 17.19 -24.40
CA ASN A 552 2.76 16.30 -23.89
C ASN A 552 2.26 14.87 -23.59
N LEU A 553 1.15 14.70 -22.85
CA LEU A 553 0.71 13.38 -22.37
C LEU A 553 -0.08 12.60 -23.44
N PHE A 554 -1.02 13.25 -24.11
CA PHE A 554 -1.90 12.67 -25.12
C PHE A 554 -1.13 12.09 -26.33
N PRO A 555 -0.02 12.68 -26.84
CA PRO A 555 0.80 12.03 -27.86
C PRO A 555 1.34 10.65 -27.45
N VAL A 556 1.61 10.42 -26.16
CA VAL A 556 2.02 9.09 -25.66
C VAL A 556 0.81 8.14 -25.66
N TYR A 557 -0.34 8.61 -25.15
CA TYR A 557 -1.60 7.85 -25.14
C TYR A 557 -2.05 7.42 -26.55
N ASP A 558 -2.02 8.34 -27.52
CA ASP A 558 -2.37 8.08 -28.93
C ASP A 558 -1.40 7.08 -29.58
N SER A 559 -0.13 7.07 -29.16
CA SER A 559 0.87 6.10 -29.62
C SER A 559 0.66 4.70 -29.04
N ILE A 560 0.11 4.61 -27.83
CA ILE A 560 -0.30 3.34 -27.19
C ILE A 560 -1.56 2.79 -27.87
N ALA A 561 -2.54 3.66 -28.17
CA ALA A 561 -3.71 3.29 -28.96
C ALA A 561 -3.32 2.78 -30.36
N GLU A 562 -2.36 3.44 -31.02
CA GLU A 562 -1.81 2.96 -32.28
C GLU A 562 -1.15 1.57 -32.13
N LEU A 563 -0.27 1.37 -31.13
CA LEU A 563 0.36 0.07 -30.83
C LEU A 563 -0.70 -1.03 -30.71
N TYR A 564 -1.72 -0.83 -29.86
CA TYR A 564 -2.77 -1.83 -29.65
C TYR A 564 -3.57 -2.11 -30.91
N SER A 565 -3.89 -1.08 -31.71
CA SER A 565 -4.56 -1.31 -32.99
C SER A 565 -3.72 -2.08 -34.02
N ASN A 566 -2.39 -2.08 -33.87
CA ASN A 566 -1.48 -2.86 -34.73
C ASN A 566 -1.26 -4.29 -34.19
N LEU A 567 -1.31 -4.48 -32.85
CA LEU A 567 -1.20 -5.80 -32.20
C LEU A 567 -2.43 -6.68 -32.43
N LEU A 568 -3.64 -6.13 -32.30
CA LEU A 568 -4.90 -6.86 -32.40
C LEU A 568 -5.04 -7.63 -33.73
N LYS A 569 -5.39 -8.91 -33.64
CA LYS A 569 -5.64 -9.80 -34.78
C LYS A 569 -7.14 -10.06 -34.95
N PRO A 570 -7.67 -10.16 -36.18
CA PRO A 570 -9.07 -10.50 -36.41
C PRO A 570 -9.31 -12.00 -36.17
N ASN A 571 -10.25 -12.32 -35.29
CA ASN A 571 -10.77 -13.66 -35.03
C ASN A 571 -12.26 -13.72 -35.42
N LYS A 572 -12.53 -14.12 -36.67
CA LYS A 572 -13.86 -14.10 -37.29
C LYS A 572 -14.48 -12.68 -37.34
N THR A 573 -15.29 -12.33 -36.35
CA THR A 573 -15.99 -11.04 -36.22
C THR A 573 -15.54 -10.23 -35.01
N VAL A 574 -14.62 -10.75 -34.21
CA VAL A 574 -14.07 -10.10 -33.00
C VAL A 574 -12.57 -9.91 -33.14
N TRP A 575 -11.99 -9.05 -32.31
CA TRP A 575 -10.55 -8.79 -32.25
C TRP A 575 -9.94 -9.44 -31.01
N THR A 576 -8.72 -9.96 -31.14
CA THR A 576 -8.02 -10.65 -30.05
C THR A 576 -6.52 -10.30 -30.04
N LEU A 577 -5.93 -10.33 -28.86
CA LEU A 577 -4.48 -10.35 -28.66
C LEU A 577 -4.03 -11.80 -28.43
N THR A 578 -2.86 -12.16 -28.95
CA THR A 578 -2.29 -13.50 -28.88
C THR A 578 -0.87 -13.48 -28.33
N ASN A 579 -0.46 -14.53 -27.62
CA ASN A 579 0.86 -14.70 -27.02
C ASN A 579 1.24 -13.51 -26.13
N MET A 580 0.60 -13.43 -24.96
CA MET A 580 0.82 -12.40 -23.96
C MET A 580 0.79 -12.99 -22.55
N THR A 581 0.99 -12.14 -21.54
CA THR A 581 0.70 -12.43 -20.14
C THR A 581 -0.23 -11.32 -19.63
N ASP A 582 -1.27 -11.66 -18.87
CA ASP A 582 -2.17 -10.71 -18.19
C ASP A 582 -1.68 -10.55 -16.72
N PRO A 583 -2.24 -9.67 -15.87
CA PRO A 583 -1.76 -9.51 -14.50
C PRO A 583 -1.59 -10.79 -13.68
N ASP A 584 -2.33 -11.88 -13.95
CA ASP A 584 -1.97 -13.21 -13.43
C ASP A 584 -0.71 -13.80 -14.12
N GLU A 585 0.46 -13.41 -13.60
CA GLU A 585 1.76 -13.93 -14.06
C GLU A 585 1.96 -15.45 -13.88
N TYR A 586 1.02 -16.19 -13.28
CA TYR A 586 1.04 -17.67 -13.35
C TYR A 586 0.63 -18.18 -14.74
N ALA A 587 -0.10 -17.40 -15.54
CA ALA A 587 -0.58 -17.73 -16.88
C ALA A 587 0.19 -16.99 -17.99
N ASN A 588 1.36 -17.52 -18.38
CA ASN A 588 2.21 -16.92 -19.41
C ASN A 588 1.94 -17.46 -20.82
N HIS A 589 2.18 -16.62 -21.84
CA HIS A 589 2.07 -16.95 -23.27
C HIS A 589 0.65 -17.42 -23.68
N VAL A 590 -0.36 -16.73 -23.15
CA VAL A 590 -1.79 -17.00 -23.35
C VAL A 590 -2.43 -16.03 -24.36
N ASP A 591 -3.67 -16.32 -24.76
CA ASP A 591 -4.45 -15.51 -25.71
C ASP A 591 -5.73 -14.97 -25.05
N ALA A 592 -6.17 -13.79 -25.49
CA ALA A 592 -7.41 -13.08 -25.11
C ALA A 592 -7.59 -12.85 -23.59
N GLY A 593 -6.82 -11.89 -23.07
CA GLY A 593 -6.75 -11.54 -21.65
C GLY A 593 -8.03 -10.97 -21.08
N GLY A 594 -8.42 -11.46 -19.90
CA GLY A 594 -9.56 -10.98 -19.13
C GLY A 594 -9.48 -9.50 -18.79
N TYR A 595 -8.30 -8.99 -18.42
CA TYR A 595 -8.06 -7.56 -18.20
C TYR A 595 -7.51 -6.85 -19.45
N THR A 596 -6.49 -7.42 -20.11
CA THR A 596 -5.83 -6.75 -21.25
C THR A 596 -6.79 -6.42 -22.40
N MET A 597 -7.77 -7.28 -22.71
CA MET A 597 -8.69 -7.02 -23.83
C MET A 597 -9.66 -5.84 -23.57
N PRO A 598 -10.35 -5.76 -22.42
CA PRO A 598 -11.07 -4.55 -22.00
C PRO A 598 -10.21 -3.28 -21.98
N LEU A 599 -8.98 -3.34 -21.42
CA LEU A 599 -8.07 -2.20 -21.35
C LEU A 599 -7.71 -1.66 -22.75
N ILE A 600 -7.45 -2.56 -23.70
CA ILE A 600 -7.22 -2.20 -25.10
C ILE A 600 -8.45 -1.52 -25.71
N ALA A 601 -9.64 -2.08 -25.51
CA ALA A 601 -10.88 -1.53 -26.05
C ALA A 601 -11.15 -0.10 -25.53
N GLU A 602 -11.03 0.09 -24.22
CA GLU A 602 -11.20 1.40 -23.57
C GLU A 602 -10.15 2.40 -24.05
N THR A 603 -8.88 1.97 -24.18
CA THR A 603 -7.79 2.80 -24.71
C THR A 603 -8.10 3.33 -26.11
N LEU A 604 -8.54 2.48 -27.03
CA LEU A 604 -8.89 2.84 -28.41
C LEU A 604 -10.09 3.81 -28.48
N GLN A 605 -11.13 3.57 -27.68
CA GLN A 605 -12.32 4.40 -27.61
C GLN A 605 -12.02 5.80 -27.02
N ASN A 606 -11.28 5.84 -25.92
CA ASN A 606 -10.86 7.08 -25.27
C ASN A 606 -9.91 7.89 -26.16
N ALA A 607 -8.98 7.25 -26.87
CA ALA A 607 -8.12 7.93 -27.83
C ALA A 607 -8.94 8.66 -28.91
N ASN A 608 -9.95 8.01 -29.50
CA ASN A 608 -10.83 8.66 -30.47
C ASN A 608 -11.68 9.80 -29.87
N THR A 609 -12.12 9.66 -28.63
CA THR A 609 -12.80 10.73 -27.87
C THR A 609 -11.88 11.95 -27.70
N PHE A 610 -10.63 11.75 -27.28
CA PHE A 610 -9.65 12.82 -27.10
C PHE A 610 -9.24 13.46 -28.44
N ARG A 611 -9.02 12.67 -29.50
CA ARG A 611 -8.76 13.18 -30.86
C ARG A 611 -9.87 14.14 -31.29
N LYS A 612 -11.14 13.73 -31.14
CA LYS A 612 -12.32 14.55 -31.43
C LYS A 612 -12.35 15.83 -30.58
N GLN A 613 -12.07 15.73 -29.29
CA GLN A 613 -12.02 16.86 -28.35
C GLN A 613 -10.95 17.90 -28.74
N PHE A 614 -9.79 17.45 -29.23
CA PHE A 614 -8.67 18.30 -29.62
C PHE A 614 -8.65 18.69 -31.11
N GLY A 615 -9.70 18.37 -31.87
CA GLY A 615 -9.83 18.73 -33.29
C GLY A 615 -8.96 17.91 -34.25
N ILE A 616 -8.49 16.74 -33.81
CA ILE A 616 -7.70 15.77 -34.58
C ILE A 616 -8.67 14.77 -35.26
N GLU A 617 -8.38 14.35 -36.50
CA GLU A 617 -9.21 13.35 -37.19
C GLU A 617 -9.18 12.01 -36.44
N GLN A 618 -10.36 11.51 -36.05
CA GLN A 618 -10.53 10.18 -35.43
C GLN A 618 -10.04 9.07 -36.36
N ASN A 619 -9.44 8.03 -35.79
CA ASN A 619 -9.15 6.81 -36.52
C ASN A 619 -10.46 6.07 -36.83
N LYS A 620 -10.62 5.63 -38.08
CA LYS A 620 -11.87 5.09 -38.63
C LYS A 620 -12.17 3.66 -38.20
N THR A 621 -11.18 2.90 -37.71
CA THR A 621 -11.37 1.51 -37.28
C THR A 621 -11.43 1.34 -35.76
N TRP A 622 -10.75 2.19 -34.98
CA TRP A 622 -10.56 2.00 -33.54
C TRP A 622 -11.85 1.78 -32.73
N ASN A 623 -12.94 2.51 -33.03
CA ASN A 623 -14.21 2.32 -32.32
C ASN A 623 -14.88 0.95 -32.63
N ASP A 624 -14.72 0.45 -33.86
CA ASP A 624 -15.21 -0.88 -34.26
C ASP A 624 -14.35 -1.98 -33.62
N MET A 625 -13.03 -1.76 -33.57
CA MET A 625 -12.10 -2.67 -32.89
C MET A 625 -12.40 -2.77 -31.39
N ALA A 626 -12.65 -1.64 -30.72
CA ALA A 626 -13.03 -1.58 -29.31
C ALA A 626 -14.39 -2.27 -29.05
N SER A 627 -15.41 -1.97 -29.87
CA SER A 627 -16.77 -2.53 -29.72
C SER A 627 -16.85 -4.03 -29.98
N ASN A 628 -15.86 -4.59 -30.68
CA ASN A 628 -15.77 -6.02 -31.02
C ASN A 628 -14.52 -6.69 -30.41
N ALA A 629 -13.97 -6.15 -29.32
CA ALA A 629 -12.92 -6.82 -28.57
C ALA A 629 -13.43 -8.12 -27.94
N LEU A 630 -12.64 -9.19 -27.99
CA LEU A 630 -13.00 -10.48 -27.41
C LEU A 630 -12.90 -10.43 -25.88
N VAL A 631 -14.05 -10.53 -25.21
CA VAL A 631 -14.17 -10.80 -23.76
C VAL A 631 -14.79 -12.19 -23.61
N LEU A 632 -14.11 -13.09 -22.92
CA LEU A 632 -14.53 -14.50 -22.76
C LEU A 632 -15.31 -14.69 -21.45
N ARG A 633 -16.39 -15.48 -21.50
CA ARG A 633 -17.16 -15.87 -20.32
C ARG A 633 -17.57 -17.33 -20.36
N GLU A 634 -17.53 -17.98 -19.19
CA GLU A 634 -18.16 -19.26 -18.93
C GLU A 634 -18.94 -19.21 -17.62
N ASN A 635 -20.18 -19.72 -17.62
CA ASN A 635 -21.04 -19.84 -16.41
C ASN A 635 -21.21 -18.54 -15.58
N GLY A 636 -21.10 -17.37 -16.22
CA GLY A 636 -21.23 -16.05 -15.56
C GLY A 636 -19.92 -15.43 -15.08
N VAL A 637 -18.80 -16.14 -15.21
CA VAL A 637 -17.44 -15.67 -14.86
C VAL A 637 -16.69 -15.25 -16.12
N THR A 638 -16.00 -14.11 -16.07
CA THR A 638 -15.07 -13.62 -17.09
C THR A 638 -13.76 -14.39 -16.99
N LEU A 639 -13.23 -14.90 -18.11
CA LEU A 639 -12.03 -15.73 -18.12
C LEU A 639 -10.77 -14.86 -18.22
N GLU A 640 -9.73 -15.19 -17.45
CA GLU A 640 -8.40 -14.57 -17.59
C GLU A 640 -7.76 -14.88 -18.96
N PHE A 641 -8.03 -16.05 -19.55
CA PHE A 641 -7.48 -16.43 -20.87
C PHE A 641 -8.25 -17.56 -21.56
N THR A 642 -8.04 -17.72 -22.87
CA THR A 642 -8.69 -18.73 -23.75
C THR A 642 -8.66 -20.19 -23.29
N THR A 643 -7.64 -20.59 -22.53
CA THR A 643 -7.44 -21.99 -22.09
C THR A 643 -7.65 -22.18 -20.59
N MET A 644 -8.16 -21.17 -19.91
CA MET A 644 -8.47 -21.20 -18.48
C MET A 644 -9.50 -22.32 -18.18
N ASN A 645 -9.37 -22.95 -17.01
CA ASN A 645 -10.36 -23.88 -16.48
C ASN A 645 -10.49 -23.70 -14.96
N GLY A 646 -11.46 -24.39 -14.34
CA GLY A 646 -11.78 -24.28 -12.91
C GLY A 646 -10.66 -24.63 -11.93
N SER A 647 -9.53 -25.19 -12.37
CA SER A 647 -8.36 -25.51 -11.53
C SER A 647 -7.31 -24.39 -11.48
N ALA A 648 -7.49 -23.30 -12.23
CA ALA A 648 -6.61 -22.13 -12.18
C ALA A 648 -6.51 -21.57 -10.74
N VAL A 649 -5.29 -21.14 -10.40
CA VAL A 649 -4.93 -20.42 -9.17
C VAL A 649 -4.34 -19.10 -9.62
N VAL A 650 -4.72 -18.01 -8.97
CA VAL A 650 -4.46 -16.65 -9.46
C VAL A 650 -3.44 -15.95 -8.57
N LYS A 651 -2.37 -15.42 -9.14
CA LYS A 651 -1.27 -14.77 -8.42
C LYS A 651 -1.71 -13.48 -7.75
N GLN A 652 -2.45 -12.62 -8.47
CA GLN A 652 -2.76 -11.25 -8.06
C GLN A 652 -4.04 -10.74 -8.74
N ALA A 653 -4.45 -9.50 -8.46
CA ALA A 653 -5.66 -8.93 -9.06
C ALA A 653 -5.53 -8.85 -10.59
N ASP A 654 -6.43 -9.54 -11.30
CA ASP A 654 -6.53 -9.55 -12.77
C ASP A 654 -7.94 -9.12 -13.21
N VAL A 655 -8.88 -10.06 -13.40
CA VAL A 655 -10.22 -9.78 -13.94
C VAL A 655 -11.01 -8.74 -13.12
N ILE A 656 -10.83 -8.69 -11.80
CA ILE A 656 -11.47 -7.65 -10.97
C ILE A 656 -11.07 -6.22 -11.37
N MET A 657 -9.93 -6.07 -12.08
CA MET A 657 -9.46 -4.78 -12.57
C MET A 657 -10.29 -4.19 -13.71
N VAL A 658 -11.08 -5.04 -14.39
CA VAL A 658 -12.10 -4.60 -15.35
C VAL A 658 -13.17 -3.74 -14.67
N THR A 659 -13.49 -4.04 -13.40
CA THR A 659 -14.36 -3.19 -12.57
C THR A 659 -13.60 -2.00 -12.00
N PHE A 660 -12.47 -2.22 -11.30
CA PHE A 660 -11.63 -1.12 -10.81
C PHE A 660 -10.13 -1.44 -10.95
N PRO A 661 -9.33 -0.62 -11.66
CA PRO A 661 -9.60 0.79 -11.95
C PRO A 661 -10.34 1.09 -13.26
N LEU A 662 -10.49 0.10 -14.17
CA LEU A 662 -10.90 0.36 -15.55
C LEU A 662 -12.33 0.88 -15.71
N SER A 663 -13.25 0.53 -14.79
CA SER A 663 -14.66 0.95 -14.84
C SER A 663 -15.37 0.56 -16.16
N TYR A 664 -15.00 -0.59 -16.74
CA TYR A 664 -15.41 -0.98 -18.09
C TYR A 664 -16.82 -1.56 -18.11
N THR A 665 -17.69 -0.97 -18.93
CA THR A 665 -19.13 -1.33 -19.02
C THR A 665 -19.55 -1.89 -20.39
N THR A 666 -18.64 -1.94 -21.38
CA THR A 666 -18.97 -2.42 -22.73
C THR A 666 -19.04 -3.95 -22.74
N ASN A 667 -20.25 -4.52 -22.81
CA ASN A 667 -20.47 -5.97 -22.68
C ASN A 667 -19.93 -6.55 -21.35
N TYR A 668 -19.93 -5.73 -20.28
CA TYR A 668 -19.53 -6.09 -18.93
C TYR A 668 -20.51 -5.45 -17.96
N THR A 669 -21.27 -6.25 -17.20
CA THR A 669 -22.37 -5.78 -16.34
C THR A 669 -22.00 -5.85 -14.86
N THR A 670 -22.76 -5.16 -14.01
CA THR A 670 -22.58 -5.23 -12.54
C THR A 670 -22.78 -6.64 -11.98
N GLU A 671 -23.59 -7.49 -12.63
CA GLU A 671 -23.74 -8.90 -12.26
C GLU A 671 -22.48 -9.69 -12.61
N ASP A 672 -21.87 -9.44 -13.77
CA ASP A 672 -20.59 -10.04 -14.14
C ASP A 672 -19.48 -9.61 -13.15
N ALA A 673 -19.47 -8.32 -12.75
CA ALA A 673 -18.55 -7.80 -11.73
C ALA A 673 -18.68 -8.50 -10.37
N LEU A 674 -19.91 -8.80 -9.94
CA LEU A 674 -20.18 -9.54 -8.71
C LEU A 674 -19.75 -11.01 -8.82
N ASN A 675 -20.06 -11.68 -9.93
CA ASN A 675 -19.63 -13.05 -10.19
C ASN A 675 -18.10 -13.17 -10.25
N ASP A 676 -17.44 -12.21 -10.89
CA ASP A 676 -15.98 -12.13 -10.96
C ASP A 676 -15.38 -11.89 -9.57
N LEU A 677 -15.94 -10.97 -8.76
CA LEU A 677 -15.50 -10.77 -7.37
C LEU A 677 -15.58 -12.08 -6.56
N ASP A 678 -16.74 -12.74 -6.56
CA ASP A 678 -16.97 -13.95 -5.76
C ASP A 678 -16.14 -15.15 -6.24
N TYR A 679 -15.91 -15.27 -7.55
CA TYR A 679 -15.03 -16.30 -8.11
C TYR A 679 -13.56 -16.02 -7.77
N TYR A 680 -13.02 -14.86 -8.19
CA TYR A 680 -11.59 -14.58 -8.11
C TYR A 680 -11.09 -14.41 -6.67
N ALA A 681 -11.91 -13.88 -5.75
CA ALA A 681 -11.54 -13.81 -4.33
C ALA A 681 -11.33 -15.19 -3.70
N ASN A 682 -11.96 -16.24 -4.23
CA ASN A 682 -11.77 -17.63 -3.81
C ASN A 682 -10.62 -18.35 -4.57
N LYS A 683 -10.11 -17.77 -5.67
CA LYS A 683 -9.00 -18.32 -6.49
C LYS A 683 -7.64 -17.67 -6.20
N GLN A 684 -7.66 -16.52 -5.54
CA GLN A 684 -6.49 -15.75 -5.16
C GLN A 684 -5.52 -16.59 -4.30
N SER A 685 -4.26 -16.67 -4.75
CA SER A 685 -3.16 -17.33 -4.06
C SER A 685 -2.85 -16.65 -2.72
N PRO A 686 -2.59 -17.41 -1.64
CA PRO A 686 -2.13 -16.86 -0.37
C PRO A 686 -0.73 -16.24 -0.45
N ASP A 687 0.07 -16.64 -1.45
CA ASP A 687 1.43 -16.14 -1.69
C ASP A 687 1.42 -14.86 -2.55
N GLY A 688 0.23 -14.34 -2.89
CA GLY A 688 0.05 -13.15 -3.73
C GLY A 688 0.52 -11.84 -3.08
N PRO A 689 0.96 -10.86 -3.88
CA PRO A 689 1.61 -9.65 -3.40
C PRO A 689 0.66 -8.67 -2.68
N ALA A 690 1.23 -7.85 -1.79
CA ALA A 690 0.56 -6.90 -0.89
C ALA A 690 -0.23 -5.74 -1.54
N MET A 691 -0.50 -5.83 -2.85
CA MET A 691 -1.30 -4.88 -3.62
C MET A 691 -2.74 -5.39 -3.83
N THR A 692 -2.89 -6.71 -3.97
CA THR A 692 -4.07 -7.39 -4.52
C THR A 692 -5.38 -7.05 -3.80
N TYR A 693 -5.45 -7.26 -2.48
CA TYR A 693 -6.70 -7.10 -1.72
C TYR A 693 -7.18 -5.66 -1.60
N ALA A 694 -6.38 -4.66 -1.99
CA ALA A 694 -6.84 -3.27 -2.08
C ALA A 694 -7.93 -3.11 -3.15
N PHE A 695 -7.76 -3.75 -4.30
CA PHE A 695 -8.76 -3.69 -5.38
C PHE A 695 -9.98 -4.56 -5.06
N PHE A 696 -9.80 -5.72 -4.42
CA PHE A 696 -10.92 -6.50 -3.85
C PHE A 696 -11.75 -5.65 -2.86
N SER A 697 -11.11 -4.83 -2.02
CA SER A 697 -11.81 -3.91 -1.12
C SER A 697 -12.61 -2.85 -1.88
N ILE A 698 -12.02 -2.23 -2.90
CA ILE A 698 -12.67 -1.17 -3.70
C ILE A 698 -13.86 -1.73 -4.50
N VAL A 699 -13.66 -2.84 -5.21
CA VAL A 699 -14.70 -3.54 -5.99
C VAL A 699 -15.81 -4.03 -5.07
N ALA A 700 -15.49 -4.70 -3.95
CA ALA A 700 -16.51 -5.13 -2.99
C ALA A 700 -17.33 -3.95 -2.43
N ASN A 701 -16.72 -2.78 -2.24
CA ASN A 701 -17.43 -1.60 -1.75
C ASN A 701 -18.38 -0.97 -2.79
N GLU A 702 -18.07 -1.17 -4.07
CA GLU A 702 -18.85 -0.71 -5.22
C GLU A 702 -20.00 -1.67 -5.55
N ILE A 703 -19.70 -2.95 -5.80
CA ILE A 703 -20.67 -3.89 -6.41
C ILE A 703 -21.43 -4.80 -5.43
N SER A 704 -20.98 -4.94 -4.17
CA SER A 704 -21.64 -5.89 -3.24
C SER A 704 -23.06 -5.40 -2.86
N PRO A 705 -24.08 -6.27 -2.89
CA PRO A 705 -25.44 -5.88 -2.55
C PRO A 705 -25.67 -5.71 -1.05
N SER A 706 -24.88 -6.39 -0.22
CA SER A 706 -25.04 -6.48 1.24
C SER A 706 -23.70 -6.66 1.95
N GLY A 707 -23.70 -6.56 3.28
CA GLY A 707 -22.52 -6.85 4.09
C GLY A 707 -21.44 -5.77 4.07
N CYS A 708 -20.23 -6.14 4.45
CA CYS A 708 -19.11 -5.24 4.72
C CYS A 708 -17.74 -5.90 4.47
N SER A 709 -17.68 -6.95 3.65
CA SER A 709 -16.45 -7.61 3.23
C SER A 709 -15.39 -6.65 2.67
N ALA A 710 -15.81 -5.52 2.08
CA ALA A 710 -14.95 -4.39 1.72
C ALA A 710 -14.03 -3.93 2.87
N TYR A 711 -14.50 -3.96 4.13
CA TYR A 711 -13.69 -3.66 5.30
C TYR A 711 -12.69 -4.78 5.62
N THR A 712 -13.11 -6.04 5.54
CA THR A 712 -12.24 -7.22 5.71
C THR A 712 -11.11 -7.21 4.67
N TYR A 713 -11.42 -6.98 3.40
CA TYR A 713 -10.43 -6.83 2.33
C TYR A 713 -9.51 -5.63 2.55
N ALA A 714 -10.02 -4.51 3.08
CA ALA A 714 -9.17 -3.36 3.42
C ALA A 714 -8.13 -3.71 4.49
N GLN A 715 -8.50 -4.49 5.50
CA GLN A 715 -7.54 -5.00 6.50
C GLN A 715 -6.57 -6.01 5.86
N TYR A 716 -7.03 -6.85 4.93
CA TYR A 716 -6.19 -7.82 4.22
C TYR A 716 -5.15 -7.12 3.33
N ALA A 717 -5.50 -5.98 2.71
CA ALA A 717 -4.62 -5.19 1.84
C ALA A 717 -3.32 -4.69 2.49
N PHE A 718 -3.20 -4.74 3.83
CA PHE A 718 -1.95 -4.40 4.52
C PHE A 718 -1.60 -5.31 5.69
N LYS A 719 -2.56 -5.69 6.55
CA LYS A 719 -2.28 -6.19 7.91
C LYS A 719 -1.37 -7.43 7.98
N PRO A 720 -1.46 -8.46 7.10
CA PRO A 720 -0.54 -9.60 7.12
C PRO A 720 0.81 -9.32 6.44
N TYR A 721 0.91 -8.24 5.68
CA TYR A 721 2.13 -7.82 4.96
C TYR A 721 2.98 -6.82 5.76
N VAL A 722 2.39 -6.14 6.74
CA VAL A 722 3.10 -5.18 7.60
C VAL A 722 4.18 -5.87 8.44
N ARG A 723 5.34 -5.21 8.57
CA ARG A 723 6.40 -5.59 9.51
C ARG A 723 6.67 -4.51 10.56
N ALA A 724 7.03 -4.97 11.75
CA ALA A 724 7.51 -4.12 12.84
C ALA A 724 8.95 -3.63 12.56
N PRO A 725 9.35 -2.45 13.08
CA PRO A 725 8.58 -1.56 13.94
C PRO A 725 7.89 -0.40 13.21
N PHE A 726 8.25 -0.13 11.95
CA PHE A 726 7.88 1.12 11.24
C PHE A 726 6.74 0.99 10.24
N TYR A 727 5.97 -0.11 10.30
CA TYR A 727 4.82 -0.36 9.43
C TYR A 727 5.16 -0.33 7.92
N GLN A 728 6.38 -0.73 7.56
CA GLN A 728 6.74 -1.01 6.17
C GLN A 728 6.12 -2.35 5.75
N LEU A 729 5.73 -2.46 4.49
CA LEU A 729 5.14 -3.68 3.93
C LEU A 729 6.23 -4.59 3.33
N SER A 730 6.12 -5.90 3.57
CA SER A 730 6.72 -6.92 2.70
C SER A 730 5.83 -7.15 1.48
N GLU A 731 6.41 -7.64 0.40
CA GLU A 731 5.67 -8.04 -0.79
C GLU A 731 4.71 -9.19 -0.49
N GLN A 732 5.16 -10.21 0.25
CA GLN A 732 4.40 -11.44 0.50
C GLN A 732 4.08 -11.59 1.99
N ILE A 733 3.12 -12.45 2.32
CA ILE A 733 2.69 -12.67 3.71
C ILE A 733 3.81 -13.30 4.54
N ILE A 734 4.60 -14.18 3.92
CA ILE A 734 5.67 -14.96 4.53
C ILE A 734 7.00 -14.55 3.89
N ASP A 735 8.03 -14.29 4.70
CA ASP A 735 9.36 -13.86 4.18
C ASP A 735 10.33 -15.03 3.94
N ASP A 736 10.02 -16.22 4.49
CA ASP A 736 10.80 -17.45 4.30
C ASP A 736 10.53 -18.09 2.93
N ALA A 737 11.44 -17.85 1.99
CA ALA A 737 11.38 -18.37 0.62
C ALA A 737 11.23 -19.91 0.52
N SER A 738 11.64 -20.68 1.53
CA SER A 738 11.56 -22.16 1.49
C SER A 738 10.12 -22.68 1.56
N ILE A 739 9.20 -21.87 2.09
CA ILE A 739 7.76 -22.16 2.20
C ILE A 739 6.89 -21.16 1.41
N ASN A 740 7.47 -20.05 0.96
CA ASN A 740 6.83 -18.98 0.19
C ASN A 740 7.27 -19.05 -1.29
N GLY A 741 6.75 -20.02 -2.04
CA GLY A 741 6.95 -20.15 -3.49
C GLY A 741 8.39 -20.30 -4.03
N GLY A 742 9.41 -20.37 -3.17
CA GLY A 742 10.82 -20.28 -3.58
C GLY A 742 11.37 -18.85 -3.72
N THR A 743 10.59 -17.82 -3.36
CA THR A 743 10.94 -16.40 -3.58
C THR A 743 11.20 -15.65 -2.29
N HIS A 744 12.27 -14.84 -2.29
CA HIS A 744 12.55 -13.85 -1.26
C HIS A 744 11.77 -12.56 -1.60
N PRO A 745 10.79 -12.13 -0.78
CA PRO A 745 9.96 -10.98 -1.11
C PRO A 745 10.76 -9.66 -1.09
N ALA A 746 10.30 -8.69 -1.89
CA ALA A 746 10.82 -7.34 -1.84
C ALA A 746 10.45 -6.64 -0.52
N TYR A 747 11.43 -5.92 0.04
CA TYR A 747 11.22 -5.06 1.20
C TYR A 747 12.07 -3.77 1.13
N PRO A 748 11.53 -2.60 1.54
CA PRO A 748 10.09 -2.35 1.70
C PRO A 748 9.38 -2.42 0.33
N PHE A 749 8.14 -2.90 0.30
CA PHE A 749 7.34 -3.03 -0.92
C PHE A 749 6.40 -1.83 -1.08
N LEU A 750 6.82 -0.83 -1.86
CA LEU A 750 6.06 0.41 -2.06
C LEU A 750 4.77 0.22 -2.86
N THR A 751 4.65 -0.86 -3.63
CA THR A 751 3.46 -1.16 -4.44
C THR A 751 2.27 -1.48 -3.54
N GLY A 752 2.48 -2.24 -2.45
CA GLY A 752 1.47 -2.46 -1.43
C GLY A 752 1.10 -1.18 -0.68
N HIS A 753 2.07 -0.31 -0.40
CA HIS A 753 1.78 1.02 0.16
C HIS A 753 0.91 1.84 -0.80
N GLY A 754 1.16 1.74 -2.11
CA GLY A 754 0.34 2.30 -3.18
C GLY A 754 -1.10 1.77 -3.15
N GLY A 755 -1.28 0.46 -3.32
CA GLY A 755 -2.60 -0.18 -3.36
C GLY A 755 -3.43 0.14 -2.12
N ALA A 756 -2.91 -0.10 -0.92
CA ALA A 756 -3.61 0.20 0.33
C ALA A 756 -3.90 1.71 0.51
N ASN A 757 -3.12 2.61 -0.11
CA ASN A 757 -3.42 4.05 -0.10
C ASN A 757 -4.62 4.43 -0.97
N GLN A 758 -5.08 3.57 -1.90
CA GLN A 758 -6.25 3.85 -2.75
C GLN A 758 -7.59 3.58 -2.06
N VAL A 759 -7.67 2.57 -1.18
CA VAL A 759 -8.91 2.03 -0.60
C VAL A 759 -9.86 3.11 -0.04
N VAL A 760 -9.33 4.10 0.68
CA VAL A 760 -10.16 5.13 1.34
C VAL A 760 -10.86 6.06 0.35
N LEU A 761 -10.16 6.58 -0.67
CA LEU A 761 -10.75 7.50 -1.66
C LEU A 761 -11.52 6.75 -2.76
N PHE A 762 -10.95 5.68 -3.29
CA PHE A 762 -11.51 4.98 -4.44
C PHE A 762 -12.55 3.93 -4.02
N GLY A 763 -12.45 3.38 -2.80
CA GLY A 763 -13.44 2.49 -2.20
C GLY A 763 -14.51 3.26 -1.43
N TYR A 764 -14.20 3.76 -0.23
CA TYR A 764 -15.23 4.28 0.70
C TYR A 764 -15.92 5.58 0.26
N LEU A 765 -15.18 6.50 -0.37
CA LEU A 765 -15.78 7.65 -1.06
C LEU A 765 -16.30 7.27 -2.46
N GLY A 766 -15.86 6.16 -3.02
CA GLY A 766 -16.23 5.70 -4.36
C GLY A 766 -15.76 6.61 -5.49
N LEU A 767 -14.66 7.36 -5.31
CA LEU A 767 -14.16 8.32 -6.30
C LEU A 767 -13.76 7.61 -7.60
N ARG A 768 -14.18 8.14 -8.76
CA ARG A 768 -13.74 7.70 -10.09
C ARG A 768 -13.15 8.88 -10.87
N LEU A 769 -12.00 8.69 -11.51
CA LEU A 769 -11.26 9.74 -12.23
C LEU A 769 -11.65 9.78 -13.72
N VAL A 770 -12.94 10.00 -13.99
CA VAL A 770 -13.48 10.07 -15.35
C VAL A 770 -13.00 11.36 -16.06
N PRO A 771 -12.59 11.30 -17.34
CA PRO A 771 -12.07 12.45 -18.09
C PRO A 771 -13.12 13.50 -18.54
N ASP A 772 -14.15 13.75 -17.74
CA ASP A 772 -15.25 14.69 -18.06
C ASP A 772 -15.30 15.93 -17.13
N ASP A 773 -16.44 16.63 -17.13
CA ASP A 773 -16.67 17.87 -16.37
C ASP A 773 -17.40 17.65 -15.02
N PHE A 774 -17.46 16.41 -14.53
CA PHE A 774 -18.14 16.02 -13.29
C PHE A 774 -17.18 15.37 -12.26
N ILE A 775 -17.52 15.48 -10.98
CA ILE A 775 -16.93 14.64 -9.93
C ILE A 775 -17.82 13.40 -9.79
N HIS A 776 -17.26 12.21 -9.99
CA HIS A 776 -17.99 10.95 -9.83
C HIS A 776 -17.61 10.30 -8.50
N ILE A 777 -18.60 10.02 -7.66
CA ILE A 777 -18.43 9.37 -6.35
C ILE A 777 -19.59 8.42 -6.04
N GLU A 778 -19.33 7.30 -5.39
CA GLU A 778 -20.38 6.45 -4.83
C GLU A 778 -20.10 6.12 -3.35
N PRO A 779 -20.42 7.05 -2.41
CA PRO A 779 -20.01 6.90 -1.03
C PRO A 779 -20.68 5.71 -0.34
N ASN A 780 -19.86 4.89 0.31
CA ASN A 780 -20.32 3.74 1.07
C ASN A 780 -19.27 3.44 2.14
N LEU A 781 -19.46 4.00 3.34
CA LEU A 781 -18.56 3.79 4.47
C LEU A 781 -18.94 2.50 5.20
N PRO A 782 -18.00 1.55 5.44
CA PRO A 782 -18.28 0.39 6.28
C PRO A 782 -18.72 0.77 7.70
N PRO A 783 -19.71 0.08 8.30
CA PRO A 783 -20.26 0.45 9.61
C PRO A 783 -19.25 0.35 10.76
N GLN A 784 -18.17 -0.43 10.60
CA GLN A 784 -17.06 -0.53 11.54
C GLN A 784 -16.27 0.79 11.67
N ILE A 785 -16.38 1.72 10.72
CA ILE A 785 -15.74 3.04 10.74
C ILE A 785 -16.79 4.08 11.15
N PRO A 786 -16.81 4.59 12.40
CA PRO A 786 -17.86 5.50 12.84
C PRO A 786 -17.78 6.86 12.13
N TYR A 787 -16.56 7.33 11.88
CA TYR A 787 -16.23 8.63 11.31
C TYR A 787 -14.98 8.51 10.44
N LEU A 788 -14.99 9.17 9.29
CA LEU A 788 -13.86 9.25 8.39
C LEU A 788 -13.74 10.65 7.79
N ARG A 789 -12.66 11.36 8.11
CA ARG A 789 -12.21 12.51 7.31
C ARG A 789 -11.35 11.98 6.18
N TYR A 790 -11.85 12.06 4.95
CA TYR A 790 -11.02 11.83 3.78
C TYR A 790 -9.91 12.89 3.70
N ARG A 791 -8.76 12.52 3.16
CA ARG A 791 -7.75 13.48 2.75
C ARG A 791 -8.32 14.46 1.73
N THR A 792 -7.83 15.69 1.76
CA THR A 792 -8.09 16.68 0.72
C THR A 792 -7.53 16.13 -0.58
N PHE A 793 -8.41 15.95 -1.56
CA PHE A 793 -8.07 15.47 -2.89
C PHE A 793 -8.31 16.57 -3.93
N TYR A 794 -7.68 16.46 -5.08
CA TYR A 794 -7.79 17.42 -6.17
C TYR A 794 -8.65 16.86 -7.32
N TRP A 795 -9.49 17.71 -7.88
CA TRP A 795 -10.20 17.44 -9.13
C TRP A 795 -10.13 18.68 -10.02
N ARG A 796 -9.68 18.50 -11.26
CA ARG A 796 -9.34 19.57 -12.21
C ARG A 796 -8.50 20.71 -11.58
N GLY A 797 -7.60 20.34 -10.67
CA GLY A 797 -6.70 21.22 -9.91
C GLY A 797 -7.33 21.98 -8.74
N TRP A 798 -8.62 21.75 -8.44
CA TRP A 798 -9.31 22.34 -7.29
C TRP A 798 -9.34 21.40 -6.09
N PRO A 799 -8.95 21.85 -4.88
CA PRO A 799 -8.94 21.00 -3.70
C PRO A 799 -10.35 20.82 -3.13
N ILE A 800 -10.71 19.57 -2.87
CA ILE A 800 -11.98 19.10 -2.34
C ILE A 800 -11.71 18.44 -0.99
N SER A 801 -12.52 18.76 0.01
CA SER A 801 -12.50 18.13 1.33
C SER A 801 -13.81 17.39 1.55
N ALA A 802 -13.73 16.14 2.04
CA ALA A 802 -14.89 15.32 2.33
C ALA A 802 -14.81 14.71 3.74
N TRP A 803 -15.95 14.49 4.36
CA TRP A 803 -16.08 13.80 5.64
C TRP A 803 -17.33 12.92 5.64
N SER A 804 -17.21 11.71 6.17
CA SER A 804 -18.30 10.73 6.24
C SER A 804 -18.55 10.28 7.67
N ASN A 805 -19.83 10.02 7.96
CA ASN A 805 -20.25 9.02 8.93
C ASN A 805 -20.96 7.90 8.15
N TYR A 806 -21.37 6.83 8.84
CA TYR A 806 -22.01 5.68 8.18
C TYR A 806 -23.14 6.05 7.18
N THR A 807 -23.97 7.06 7.50
CA THR A 807 -25.19 7.38 6.75
C THR A 807 -25.00 8.36 5.58
N HIS A 808 -24.06 9.31 5.69
CA HIS A 808 -23.92 10.40 4.72
C HIS A 808 -22.48 10.92 4.66
N THR A 809 -22.10 11.37 3.46
CA THR A 809 -20.84 12.07 3.19
C THR A 809 -21.09 13.54 2.89
N THR A 810 -20.41 14.43 3.61
CA THR A 810 -20.43 15.89 3.41
C THR A 810 -19.19 16.30 2.62
N ILE A 811 -19.39 17.06 1.54
CA ILE A 811 -18.33 17.46 0.60
C ILE A 811 -18.33 18.98 0.46
N SER A 812 -17.15 19.58 0.54
CA SER A 812 -16.93 21.02 0.33
C SER A 812 -15.67 21.25 -0.50
N ARG A 813 -15.54 22.43 -1.11
CA ARG A 813 -14.22 22.90 -1.55
C ARG A 813 -13.36 23.13 -0.30
N ALA A 814 -12.12 22.65 -0.32
CA ALA A 814 -11.25 22.73 0.86
C ALA A 814 -10.95 24.20 1.21
N SER A 815 -11.12 24.56 2.48
CA SER A 815 -10.81 25.91 2.97
C SER A 815 -9.33 26.02 3.35
N GLY A 816 -8.69 27.15 3.03
CA GLY A 816 -7.29 27.40 3.35
C GLY A 816 -6.26 26.64 2.49
N VAL A 817 -6.70 25.76 1.59
CA VAL A 817 -5.84 25.06 0.61
C VAL A 817 -5.90 25.79 -0.73
N ALA A 818 -4.75 26.04 -1.35
CA ALA A 818 -4.68 26.66 -2.66
C ALA A 818 -5.05 25.67 -3.78
N ALA A 819 -5.65 26.20 -4.85
CA ALA A 819 -5.72 25.48 -6.13
C ALA A 819 -4.31 25.36 -6.75
N LEU A 820 -4.12 24.33 -7.57
CA LEU A 820 -2.87 24.15 -8.31
C LEU A 820 -2.68 25.24 -9.36
N ASP A 821 -1.43 25.53 -9.73
CA ASP A 821 -1.11 26.52 -10.78
C ASP A 821 -1.78 26.19 -12.12
N GLY A 822 -1.95 24.89 -12.43
CA GLY A 822 -2.58 24.37 -13.64
C GLY A 822 -4.10 24.15 -13.55
N ALA A 823 -4.76 24.57 -12.46
CA ALA A 823 -6.18 24.27 -12.23
C ALA A 823 -7.09 24.84 -13.32
N ASP A 824 -8.12 24.08 -13.69
CA ASP A 824 -9.04 24.45 -14.77
C ASP A 824 -9.94 25.62 -14.32
N GLN A 825 -9.72 26.77 -14.95
CA GLN A 825 -10.40 28.02 -14.61
C GLN A 825 -11.89 28.02 -14.97
N ARG A 826 -12.40 27.04 -15.74
CA ARG A 826 -13.85 26.86 -15.96
C ARG A 826 -14.60 26.65 -14.64
N PHE A 827 -13.95 26.02 -13.66
CA PHE A 827 -14.52 25.76 -12.34
C PHE A 827 -14.15 26.83 -11.29
N ALA A 828 -13.47 27.91 -11.67
CA ALA A 828 -13.09 28.99 -10.75
C ALA A 828 -14.32 29.74 -10.22
N GLY A 829 -14.61 29.60 -8.93
CA GLY A 829 -15.76 30.25 -8.29
C GLY A 829 -17.13 29.80 -8.83
N LYS A 830 -17.20 28.68 -9.54
CA LYS A 830 -18.44 28.08 -10.05
C LYS A 830 -18.94 26.94 -9.17
N THR A 831 -20.20 26.55 -9.36
CA THR A 831 -20.71 25.28 -8.87
C THR A 831 -20.04 24.14 -9.65
N ILE A 832 -19.62 23.08 -8.96
CA ILE A 832 -19.22 21.81 -9.59
C ILE A 832 -20.40 20.84 -9.44
N THR A 833 -20.72 20.08 -10.48
CA THR A 833 -21.71 19.01 -10.39
C THR A 833 -21.00 17.72 -9.99
N ILE A 834 -21.59 17.04 -9.01
CA ILE A 834 -21.19 15.74 -8.52
C ILE A 834 -22.23 14.72 -8.98
N HIS A 835 -21.79 13.62 -9.57
CA HIS A 835 -22.63 12.46 -9.90
C HIS A 835 -22.43 11.36 -8.86
N SER A 836 -23.53 10.73 -8.45
CA SER A 836 -23.50 9.60 -7.52
C SER A 836 -24.57 8.56 -7.81
N GLY A 837 -24.18 7.29 -7.71
CA GLY A 837 -24.95 6.15 -8.22
C GLY A 837 -24.57 5.78 -9.67
N PRO A 838 -25.29 4.81 -10.27
CA PRO A 838 -24.86 4.12 -11.49
C PRO A 838 -24.76 5.04 -12.72
N GLU A 839 -23.80 4.76 -13.60
CA GLU A 839 -23.45 5.58 -14.78
C GLU A 839 -24.65 5.85 -15.72
N GLU A 840 -25.56 4.89 -15.89
CA GLU A 840 -26.76 5.04 -16.71
C GLU A 840 -27.77 6.06 -16.15
N SER A 841 -27.76 6.30 -14.82
CA SER A 841 -28.75 7.16 -14.15
C SER A 841 -28.22 7.77 -12.84
N PRO A 842 -27.15 8.58 -12.89
CA PRO A 842 -26.56 9.15 -11.70
C PRO A 842 -27.45 10.24 -11.10
N THR A 843 -27.48 10.32 -9.77
CA THR A 843 -28.09 11.44 -9.07
C THR A 843 -27.13 12.62 -9.04
N ALA A 844 -27.56 13.75 -9.60
CA ALA A 844 -26.77 14.98 -9.66
C ALA A 844 -26.90 15.80 -8.36
N TYR A 845 -25.76 16.07 -7.74
CA TYR A 845 -25.58 16.97 -6.61
C TYR A 845 -24.77 18.20 -7.04
N HIS A 846 -24.95 19.33 -6.36
CA HIS A 846 -24.32 20.59 -6.76
C HIS A 846 -23.46 21.16 -5.62
N LEU A 847 -22.13 21.09 -5.80
CA LEU A 847 -21.13 21.62 -4.87
C LEU A 847 -20.91 23.12 -5.14
N PRO A 848 -21.38 24.03 -4.27
CA PRO A 848 -21.19 25.47 -4.46
C PRO A 848 -19.73 25.90 -4.30
N ALA A 849 -19.40 27.10 -4.79
CA ALA A 849 -18.07 27.70 -4.60
C ALA A 849 -17.73 28.01 -3.12
N LYS A 850 -18.74 28.10 -2.25
CA LYS A 850 -18.62 28.23 -0.78
C LYS A 850 -19.76 27.46 -0.12
N GLY A 851 -19.46 26.75 0.97
CA GLY A 851 -20.38 25.84 1.63
C GLY A 851 -20.10 24.38 1.26
N SER A 852 -21.05 23.50 1.57
CA SER A 852 -20.96 22.06 1.37
C SER A 852 -22.23 21.49 0.75
N VAL A 853 -22.12 20.28 0.18
CA VAL A 853 -23.23 19.43 -0.23
C VAL A 853 -23.18 18.12 0.56
N VAL A 854 -24.32 17.48 0.77
CA VAL A 854 -24.43 16.20 1.49
C VAL A 854 -24.96 15.15 0.52
N VAL A 855 -24.25 14.03 0.41
CA VAL A 855 -24.58 12.88 -0.42
C VAL A 855 -24.86 11.70 0.53
N PRO A 856 -26.02 11.02 0.43
CA PRO A 856 -26.28 9.80 1.21
C PRO A 856 -25.28 8.69 0.86
N ASN A 857 -24.94 7.86 1.84
CA ASN A 857 -24.14 6.66 1.59
C ASN A 857 -25.05 5.48 1.21
N LYS A 858 -24.52 4.47 0.49
CA LYS A 858 -25.30 3.24 0.13
C LYS A 858 -25.75 2.41 1.34
N GLN A 859 -25.00 2.44 2.44
CA GLN A 859 -25.26 1.69 3.68
C GLN A 859 -25.46 0.17 3.46
N ILE A 860 -24.72 -0.46 2.55
CA ILE A 860 -24.91 -1.89 2.22
C ILE A 860 -24.70 -2.83 3.42
N GLY A 861 -23.89 -2.44 4.41
CA GLY A 861 -23.71 -3.19 5.67
C GLY A 861 -24.98 -3.37 6.50
N SER A 862 -25.99 -2.52 6.31
CA SER A 862 -27.32 -2.65 6.94
C SER A 862 -28.29 -3.50 6.12
N GLN A 863 -27.92 -3.86 4.89
CA GLN A 863 -28.65 -4.85 4.10
C GLN A 863 -28.16 -6.23 4.54
N GLN A 864 -29.05 -7.05 5.10
CA GLN A 864 -28.71 -8.37 5.61
C GLN A 864 -28.60 -9.38 4.46
N THR A 865 -27.44 -10.00 4.28
CA THR A 865 -27.24 -11.16 3.39
C THR A 865 -28.16 -12.31 3.82
N TYR A 866 -28.27 -12.54 5.14
CA TYR A 866 -29.17 -13.53 5.73
C TYR A 866 -30.29 -12.84 6.51
N ALA A 867 -31.54 -13.01 6.06
CA ALA A 867 -32.70 -12.33 6.64
C ALA A 867 -32.84 -12.60 8.15
N GLY A 868 -32.84 -11.53 8.95
CA GLY A 868 -32.92 -11.59 10.41
C GLY A 868 -31.58 -11.81 11.11
N ASN A 869 -30.44 -11.69 10.43
CA ASN A 869 -29.11 -11.79 11.05
C ASN A 869 -28.83 -10.63 12.04
N LEU A 870 -28.62 -10.96 13.30
CA LEU A 870 -28.38 -10.02 14.41
C LEU A 870 -26.89 -9.69 14.65
N VAL A 871 -25.95 -10.20 13.83
CA VAL A 871 -24.50 -10.01 14.05
C VAL A 871 -23.71 -9.58 12.80
N GLN A 872 -24.38 -9.38 11.67
CA GLN A 872 -23.69 -8.97 10.44
C GLN A 872 -22.97 -7.62 10.62
N CYS A 873 -21.68 -7.58 10.30
CA CYS A 873 -20.80 -6.42 10.44
C CYS A 873 -20.54 -5.94 11.89
N HIS A 874 -20.91 -6.73 12.90
CA HIS A 874 -20.58 -6.43 14.29
C HIS A 874 -19.10 -6.73 14.61
N ALA A 875 -18.59 -6.11 15.68
CA ALA A 875 -17.24 -6.36 16.16
C ALA A 875 -17.06 -7.83 16.57
N ALA A 876 -16.04 -8.47 16.00
CA ALA A 876 -15.70 -9.87 16.22
C ALA A 876 -14.22 -10.05 16.60
N SER A 877 -13.93 -11.00 17.49
CA SER A 877 -12.57 -11.24 18.01
C SER A 877 -12.32 -12.71 18.32
N SER A 878 -11.06 -13.15 18.22
CA SER A 878 -10.59 -14.48 18.61
C SER A 878 -9.42 -14.32 19.59
N PRO A 879 -9.40 -15.03 20.73
CA PRO A 879 -8.21 -15.13 21.59
C PRO A 879 -7.23 -16.20 21.11
N ASN A 880 -7.55 -16.91 20.03
CA ASN A 880 -6.74 -17.95 19.42
C ASN A 880 -6.11 -17.44 18.12
N ASP A 881 -4.87 -17.87 17.87
CA ASP A 881 -4.14 -17.60 16.62
C ASP A 881 -4.95 -18.07 15.40
N TYR A 882 -4.88 -17.30 14.33
CA TYR A 882 -5.57 -17.56 13.05
C TYR A 882 -4.59 -17.41 11.89
N VAL A 883 -4.92 -18.03 10.76
CA VAL A 883 -4.14 -17.92 9.52
C VAL A 883 -4.09 -16.45 9.08
N PRO A 884 -2.92 -15.89 8.68
CA PRO A 884 -2.84 -14.50 8.24
C PRO A 884 -3.87 -14.15 7.15
N GLY A 885 -4.50 -12.99 7.28
CA GLY A 885 -5.62 -12.58 6.41
C GLY A 885 -6.99 -13.19 6.75
N GLN A 886 -7.03 -14.32 7.47
CA GLN A 886 -8.28 -15.03 7.79
C GLN A 886 -8.89 -14.52 9.11
N PHE A 887 -9.26 -13.25 9.13
CA PHE A 887 -9.60 -12.49 10.34
C PHE A 887 -10.92 -12.94 10.99
N PRO A 888 -11.08 -12.78 12.32
CA PRO A 888 -12.37 -12.99 13.00
C PRO A 888 -13.53 -12.17 12.39
N ILE A 889 -13.29 -10.91 11.99
CA ILE A 889 -14.34 -10.05 11.39
C ILE A 889 -14.94 -10.62 10.11
N ALA A 890 -14.21 -11.48 9.39
CA ALA A 890 -14.69 -12.10 8.16
C ALA A 890 -15.92 -12.99 8.41
N ALA A 891 -15.96 -13.72 9.52
CA ALA A 891 -17.01 -14.68 9.85
C ALA A 891 -18.41 -14.06 10.09
N VAL A 892 -18.55 -12.73 9.98
CA VAL A 892 -19.83 -12.01 10.06
C VAL A 892 -19.91 -10.86 9.06
N ASP A 893 -19.03 -10.80 8.06
CA ASP A 893 -19.01 -9.68 7.12
C ASP A 893 -20.06 -9.79 5.99
N GLY A 894 -20.79 -10.91 5.92
CA GLY A 894 -21.87 -11.14 4.97
C GLY A 894 -21.42 -11.63 3.59
N ALA A 895 -20.14 -11.96 3.38
CA ALA A 895 -19.64 -12.59 2.16
C ALA A 895 -19.23 -14.07 2.36
N THR A 896 -19.04 -14.79 1.26
CA THR A 896 -18.62 -16.21 1.23
C THR A 896 -17.14 -16.40 0.89
N SER A 897 -16.51 -15.36 0.33
CA SER A 897 -15.14 -15.33 -0.19
C SER A 897 -14.11 -14.98 0.89
N THR A 898 -14.48 -14.15 1.86
CA THR A 898 -13.76 -13.92 3.12
C THR A 898 -14.09 -15.02 4.13
N LYS A 899 -13.17 -15.32 5.06
CA LYS A 899 -13.39 -16.31 6.14
C LYS A 899 -12.45 -16.12 7.33
N TRP A 900 -12.92 -16.50 8.52
CA TRP A 900 -12.07 -16.74 9.69
C TRP A 900 -11.52 -18.17 9.64
N GLN A 901 -10.24 -18.35 9.99
CA GLN A 901 -9.62 -19.67 10.07
C GLN A 901 -8.60 -19.78 11.22
N PRO A 902 -8.84 -20.61 12.25
CA PRO A 902 -7.85 -20.84 13.32
C PRO A 902 -6.56 -21.48 12.80
N ALA A 903 -5.44 -21.23 13.49
CA ALA A 903 -4.13 -21.70 13.05
C ALA A 903 -3.91 -23.22 13.17
N SER A 904 -4.68 -23.96 14.01
CA SER A 904 -4.62 -25.45 14.03
C SER A 904 -5.97 -26.12 14.22
N ALA A 905 -6.13 -27.31 13.61
CA ALA A 905 -7.35 -28.11 13.69
C ALA A 905 -7.54 -28.90 15.00
N ASP A 906 -6.44 -29.24 15.68
CA ASP A 906 -6.46 -30.07 16.90
C ASP A 906 -6.92 -29.31 18.15
N LYS A 907 -6.93 -27.98 18.09
CA LYS A 907 -7.37 -27.08 19.16
C LYS A 907 -8.84 -26.71 18.99
N LEU A 908 -9.55 -26.67 20.12
CA LEU A 908 -10.82 -25.96 20.22
C LEU A 908 -10.50 -24.46 20.21
N SER A 909 -10.98 -23.78 19.18
CA SER A 909 -10.81 -22.34 18.96
C SER A 909 -12.16 -21.64 18.99
N SER A 910 -12.19 -20.35 19.31
CA SER A 910 -13.44 -19.61 19.49
C SER A 910 -13.39 -18.20 18.92
N ILE A 911 -14.46 -17.81 18.25
CA ILE A 911 -14.74 -16.43 17.87
C ILE A 911 -15.88 -15.88 18.75
N THR A 912 -15.72 -14.65 19.23
CA THR A 912 -16.72 -13.92 20.02
C THR A 912 -17.20 -12.70 19.24
N VAL A 913 -18.51 -12.54 19.12
CA VAL A 913 -19.19 -11.37 18.52
C VAL A 913 -19.96 -10.59 19.58
N SER A 914 -19.97 -9.27 19.45
CA SER A 914 -20.67 -8.36 20.36
C SER A 914 -21.99 -7.86 19.75
N LEU A 915 -23.12 -8.29 20.30
CA LEU A 915 -24.45 -7.85 19.87
C LEU A 915 -24.76 -6.46 20.44
N ASP A 916 -25.46 -5.61 19.70
CA ASP A 916 -25.78 -4.27 20.18
C ASP A 916 -26.83 -4.25 21.28
N GLN A 917 -26.84 -3.16 22.05
CA GLN A 917 -27.62 -3.06 23.27
C GLN A 917 -29.14 -3.13 23.01
N GLU A 918 -29.57 -2.84 21.79
CA GLU A 918 -30.95 -3.00 21.31
C GLU A 918 -31.31 -4.43 20.87
N ASP A 919 -30.32 -5.25 20.50
CA ASP A 919 -30.49 -6.67 20.19
C ASP A 919 -30.43 -7.58 21.42
N VAL A 920 -29.85 -7.11 22.53
CA VAL A 920 -29.85 -7.87 23.80
C VAL A 920 -31.29 -8.12 24.25
N GLY A 921 -31.65 -9.41 24.40
CA GLY A 921 -33.00 -9.85 24.70
C GLY A 921 -33.86 -10.21 23.48
N SER A 922 -33.44 -9.90 22.24
CA SER A 922 -34.09 -10.38 21.02
C SER A 922 -34.13 -11.90 21.02
N LEU A 923 -35.29 -12.47 20.67
CA LEU A 923 -35.47 -13.92 20.65
C LEU A 923 -34.77 -14.50 19.42
N VAL A 924 -33.70 -15.26 19.61
CA VAL A 924 -33.00 -16.00 18.55
C VAL A 924 -33.77 -17.28 18.24
N SER A 925 -34.10 -17.48 16.97
CA SER A 925 -34.83 -18.65 16.47
C SER A 925 -33.91 -19.74 15.89
N GLY A 926 -32.69 -19.38 15.50
CA GLY A 926 -31.76 -20.28 14.84
C GLY A 926 -30.42 -19.66 14.51
N PHE A 927 -29.60 -20.43 13.80
CA PHE A 927 -28.30 -20.03 13.26
C PHE A 927 -28.18 -20.50 11.82
N HIS A 928 -27.51 -19.71 10.99
CA HIS A 928 -26.94 -20.16 9.72
C HIS A 928 -25.43 -20.08 9.81
N PHE A 929 -24.76 -21.06 9.21
CA PHE A 929 -23.32 -21.11 9.07
C PHE A 929 -22.96 -21.41 7.61
N ASP A 930 -22.06 -20.63 7.05
CA ASP A 930 -21.25 -21.02 5.89
C ASP A 930 -19.83 -21.33 6.37
N TRP A 931 -19.41 -22.57 6.16
CA TRP A 931 -18.10 -23.08 6.54
C TRP A 931 -17.08 -23.04 5.40
N ALA A 932 -17.41 -22.44 4.25
CA ALA A 932 -16.64 -22.51 3.01
C ALA A 932 -16.23 -23.96 2.66
N GLN A 933 -14.98 -24.19 2.27
CA GLN A 933 -14.51 -25.51 1.81
C GLN A 933 -14.00 -26.43 2.93
N ALA A 934 -13.80 -25.91 4.15
CA ALA A 934 -13.16 -26.66 5.25
C ALA A 934 -14.04 -26.69 6.52
N PRO A 935 -15.15 -27.46 6.54
CA PRO A 935 -16.08 -27.45 7.66
C PRO A 935 -15.52 -28.05 8.96
N PRO A 936 -15.92 -27.53 10.14
CA PRO A 936 -15.50 -28.08 11.42
C PRO A 936 -16.12 -29.45 11.68
N VAL A 937 -15.46 -30.27 12.51
CA VAL A 937 -16.03 -31.57 12.92
C VAL A 937 -17.16 -31.35 13.92
N ASN A 938 -16.92 -30.48 14.90
CA ASN A 938 -17.88 -30.09 15.92
C ASN A 938 -17.89 -28.57 16.07
N ALA A 939 -19.07 -28.00 16.34
CA ALA A 939 -19.26 -26.60 16.68
C ALA A 939 -20.15 -26.45 17.92
N THR A 940 -20.01 -25.36 18.67
CA THR A 940 -20.90 -25.04 19.80
C THR A 940 -21.07 -23.53 19.90
N VAL A 941 -22.32 -23.07 20.04
CA VAL A 941 -22.65 -21.67 20.29
C VAL A 941 -23.02 -21.48 21.74
N ILE A 942 -22.37 -20.53 22.41
CA ILE A 942 -22.70 -20.08 23.76
C ILE A 942 -23.07 -18.60 23.78
N PHE A 943 -24.03 -18.23 24.62
CA PHE A 943 -24.39 -16.84 24.91
C PHE A 943 -23.93 -16.45 26.31
N HIS A 944 -23.42 -15.24 26.48
CA HIS A 944 -22.91 -14.72 27.75
C HIS A 944 -23.07 -13.19 27.83
N ASN A 945 -23.24 -12.66 29.05
CA ASN A 945 -23.41 -11.21 29.26
C ASN A 945 -22.12 -10.51 29.73
N GLU A 946 -21.18 -11.26 30.29
CA GLU A 946 -19.85 -10.78 30.65
C GLU A 946 -18.85 -11.17 29.54
N ALA A 947 -17.84 -10.33 29.30
CA ALA A 947 -16.78 -10.67 28.36
C ALA A 947 -15.96 -11.86 28.90
N ILE A 948 -15.80 -12.91 28.09
CA ILE A 948 -14.98 -14.08 28.42
C ILE A 948 -13.70 -14.00 27.59
N SER A 949 -12.54 -13.98 28.24
CA SER A 949 -11.25 -13.84 27.54
C SER A 949 -10.83 -15.08 26.75
N ASP A 950 -11.23 -16.27 27.18
CA ASP A 950 -11.02 -17.53 26.45
C ASP A 950 -12.24 -18.47 26.64
N PRO A 951 -13.24 -18.36 25.74
CA PRO A 951 -14.41 -19.24 25.74
C PRO A 951 -14.05 -20.72 25.65
N ALA A 952 -13.01 -21.09 24.90
CA ALA A 952 -12.60 -22.47 24.68
C ALA A 952 -12.06 -23.12 25.96
N THR A 953 -11.25 -22.41 26.74
CA THR A 953 -10.77 -22.89 28.05
C THR A 953 -11.91 -22.95 29.07
N VAL A 954 -12.82 -21.96 29.09
CA VAL A 954 -13.96 -21.98 30.00
C VAL A 954 -14.87 -23.19 29.74
N LEU A 955 -15.21 -23.48 28.48
CA LEU A 955 -16.05 -24.63 28.11
C LEU A 955 -15.36 -25.97 28.43
N LYS A 956 -14.06 -26.11 28.12
CA LYS A 956 -13.26 -27.30 28.46
C LYS A 956 -13.20 -27.60 29.96
N SER A 957 -13.26 -26.57 30.81
CA SER A 957 -13.09 -26.74 32.27
C SER A 957 -14.22 -27.50 32.97
N GLN A 958 -15.38 -27.69 32.30
CA GLN A 958 -16.60 -28.32 32.83
C GLN A 958 -17.12 -27.78 34.18
N LYS A 959 -16.58 -26.65 34.67
CA LYS A 959 -17.17 -25.95 35.81
C LYS A 959 -18.52 -25.37 35.37
N HIS A 960 -19.61 -25.92 35.91
CA HIS A 960 -20.95 -25.33 35.82
C HIS A 960 -20.97 -23.96 36.50
N ASN A 961 -20.55 -22.92 35.75
CA ASN A 961 -20.66 -21.52 36.13
C ASN A 961 -21.90 -20.91 35.49
N SER A 962 -22.53 -19.98 36.20
CA SER A 962 -23.72 -19.22 35.78
C SER A 962 -23.50 -18.24 34.62
N ASN A 963 -22.26 -18.06 34.16
CA ASN A 963 -21.85 -16.89 33.39
C ASN A 963 -22.05 -17.05 31.86
N TYR A 964 -22.34 -18.26 31.39
CA TYR A 964 -22.69 -18.53 29.99
C TYR A 964 -23.77 -19.61 29.87
N LYS A 965 -24.48 -19.62 28.74
CA LYS A 965 -25.48 -20.63 28.36
C LYS A 965 -25.09 -21.26 27.03
N ILE A 966 -25.00 -22.59 26.97
CA ILE A 966 -24.93 -23.32 25.70
C ILE A 966 -26.29 -23.23 25.00
N VAL A 967 -26.29 -22.75 23.76
CA VAL A 967 -27.51 -22.54 22.96
C VAL A 967 -27.67 -23.62 21.89
N SER A 968 -26.57 -24.02 21.26
CA SER A 968 -26.53 -25.11 20.30
C SER A 968 -25.19 -25.84 20.37
N SER A 969 -25.20 -27.16 20.18
CA SER A 969 -24.00 -27.98 19.98
C SER A 969 -24.23 -28.89 18.78
N LEU A 970 -23.32 -28.81 17.82
CA LEU A 970 -23.28 -29.60 16.60
C LEU A 970 -22.12 -30.60 16.70
N THR A 971 -22.42 -31.87 16.51
CA THR A 971 -21.42 -32.95 16.55
C THR A 971 -21.41 -33.75 15.26
N ASN A 972 -20.24 -34.03 14.70
CA ASN A 972 -20.07 -34.67 13.40
C ASN A 972 -20.90 -33.94 12.31
N ILE A 973 -20.61 -32.64 12.13
CA ILE A 973 -21.32 -31.77 11.18
C ILE A 973 -21.29 -32.41 9.79
N LYS A 974 -22.47 -32.61 9.19
CA LYS A 974 -22.56 -33.20 7.85
C LYS A 974 -22.17 -32.15 6.81
N GLN A 975 -21.21 -32.47 5.96
CA GLN A 975 -20.91 -31.71 4.74
C GLN A 975 -22.17 -31.61 3.86
N SER A 976 -22.56 -30.38 3.48
CA SER A 976 -23.72 -30.15 2.61
C SER A 976 -23.39 -30.42 1.15
N ASN A 977 -22.13 -30.18 0.76
CA ASN A 977 -21.58 -30.42 -0.56
C ASN A 977 -20.25 -31.22 -0.43
N PRO A 978 -20.31 -32.52 -0.09
CA PRO A 978 -19.11 -33.34 0.05
C PRO A 978 -18.44 -33.56 -1.31
N TYR A 979 -17.11 -33.49 -1.32
CA TYR A 979 -16.31 -33.81 -2.52
C TYR A 979 -16.47 -35.28 -2.92
N ASP A 980 -16.81 -35.55 -4.18
CA ASP A 980 -16.82 -36.89 -4.77
C ASP A 980 -15.99 -36.89 -6.05
N ILE A 981 -14.82 -37.55 -6.00
CA ILE A 981 -13.87 -37.71 -7.11
C ILE A 981 -14.49 -38.30 -8.39
N LYS A 982 -15.66 -38.94 -8.32
CA LYS A 982 -16.37 -39.49 -9.48
C LYS A 982 -17.31 -38.50 -10.18
N THR A 983 -17.69 -37.42 -9.51
CA THR A 983 -18.72 -36.48 -10.02
C THR A 983 -18.32 -35.01 -9.92
N THR A 984 -17.35 -34.66 -9.08
CA THR A 984 -16.81 -33.31 -8.95
C THR A 984 -15.71 -33.10 -10.00
N ASP A 985 -16.06 -32.45 -11.11
CA ASP A 985 -15.09 -32.00 -12.10
C ASP A 985 -14.49 -30.64 -11.70
N LEU A 986 -13.22 -30.66 -11.28
CA LEU A 986 -12.49 -29.45 -10.88
C LEU A 986 -12.10 -28.55 -12.06
N ASN A 987 -12.29 -28.99 -13.31
CA ASN A 987 -12.05 -28.17 -14.49
C ASN A 987 -13.23 -27.24 -14.82
N VAL A 988 -14.41 -27.43 -14.22
CA VAL A 988 -15.58 -26.59 -14.47
C VAL A 988 -15.39 -25.22 -13.82
N ILE A 989 -15.52 -24.17 -14.62
CA ILE A 989 -15.51 -22.78 -14.12
C ILE A 989 -16.88 -22.50 -13.49
N ALA A 990 -16.93 -22.40 -12.17
CA ALA A 990 -18.15 -22.11 -11.42
C ALA A 990 -17.82 -21.37 -10.13
N ILE A 991 -18.72 -20.48 -9.70
CA ILE A 991 -18.63 -19.76 -8.43
C ILE A 991 -18.58 -20.79 -7.27
N PRO A 992 -17.57 -20.75 -6.38
CA PRO A 992 -17.45 -21.73 -5.31
C PRO A 992 -18.63 -21.72 -4.33
N ILE A 993 -19.22 -22.89 -4.10
CA ILE A 993 -20.33 -23.08 -3.15
C ILE A 993 -19.78 -23.60 -1.83
N GLY A 994 -20.01 -22.87 -0.74
CA GLY A 994 -19.61 -23.26 0.61
C GLY A 994 -20.40 -24.44 1.21
N ASN A 995 -19.79 -25.13 2.17
CA ASN A 995 -20.48 -26.10 3.00
C ASN A 995 -21.29 -25.37 4.06
N THR A 996 -22.61 -25.49 4.05
CA THR A 996 -23.50 -24.73 4.94
C THR A 996 -24.17 -25.61 5.99
N THR A 997 -24.63 -25.00 7.08
CA THR A 997 -25.45 -25.67 8.11
C THR A 997 -26.50 -24.72 8.67
N ASN A 998 -27.76 -25.13 8.61
CA ASN A 998 -28.88 -24.41 9.23
C ASN A 998 -29.28 -25.10 10.53
N VAL A 999 -29.50 -24.32 11.59
CA VAL A 999 -29.92 -24.81 12.90
C VAL A 999 -31.18 -24.06 13.33
N THR A 1000 -32.30 -24.77 13.47
CA THR A 1000 -33.52 -24.23 14.09
C THR A 1000 -33.55 -24.63 15.56
N LEU A 1001 -33.72 -23.67 16.46
CA LEU A 1001 -33.85 -23.93 17.90
C LEU A 1001 -35.26 -24.45 18.22
N SER A 1002 -35.35 -25.43 19.12
CA SER A 1002 -36.63 -26.03 19.52
C SER A 1002 -37.54 -25.06 20.29
N GLN A 1003 -36.96 -24.01 20.90
CA GLN A 1003 -37.62 -22.85 21.48
C GLN A 1003 -36.71 -21.63 21.27
N PRO A 1004 -37.26 -20.43 20.99
CA PRO A 1004 -36.44 -19.23 20.85
C PRO A 1004 -35.67 -18.89 22.14
N VAL A 1005 -34.43 -18.42 22.00
CA VAL A 1005 -33.55 -18.07 23.13
C VAL A 1005 -33.19 -16.59 23.08
N ALA A 1006 -33.41 -15.87 24.18
CA ALA A 1006 -33.02 -14.47 24.28
C ALA A 1006 -31.50 -14.28 24.06
N ALA A 1007 -31.15 -13.40 23.13
CA ALA A 1007 -29.81 -12.92 22.86
C ALA A 1007 -29.17 -12.31 24.12
N SER A 1008 -27.88 -12.56 24.32
CA SER A 1008 -27.06 -11.92 25.37
C SER A 1008 -26.12 -10.88 24.76
N ARG A 1009 -25.42 -10.09 25.57
CA ARG A 1009 -24.48 -9.07 25.05
C ARG A 1009 -23.38 -9.65 24.15
N TYR A 1010 -22.98 -10.89 24.38
CA TYR A 1010 -22.00 -11.60 23.58
C TYR A 1010 -22.52 -12.98 23.17
N ALA A 1011 -22.11 -13.41 21.98
CA ALA A 1011 -22.18 -14.78 21.54
C ALA A 1011 -20.77 -15.27 21.17
N SER A 1012 -20.43 -16.49 21.57
CA SER A 1012 -19.21 -17.16 21.11
C SER A 1012 -19.54 -18.41 20.31
N LEU A 1013 -18.95 -18.54 19.13
CA LEU A 1013 -18.92 -19.77 18.33
C LEU A 1013 -17.57 -20.45 18.58
N LEU A 1014 -17.62 -21.70 19.04
CA LEU A 1014 -16.46 -22.54 19.28
C LEU A 1014 -16.44 -23.67 18.25
N ILE A 1015 -15.28 -23.88 17.60
CA ILE A 1015 -15.08 -24.89 16.56
C ILE A 1015 -13.84 -25.74 16.83
N VAL A 1016 -13.86 -27.00 16.39
CA VAL A 1016 -12.71 -27.92 16.47
C VAL A 1016 -12.72 -28.91 15.30
N GLY A 1017 -11.51 -29.31 14.88
CA GLY A 1017 -11.28 -30.14 13.71
C GLY A 1017 -11.41 -29.35 12.40
N ASN A 1018 -11.03 -30.00 11.31
CA ASN A 1018 -11.19 -29.52 9.95
C ASN A 1018 -11.45 -30.77 9.08
N GLN A 1019 -12.61 -30.84 8.44
CA GLN A 1019 -13.01 -31.98 7.61
C GLN A 1019 -12.46 -31.92 6.17
N GLY A 1020 -11.75 -30.85 5.80
CA GLY A 1020 -11.01 -30.74 4.54
C GLY A 1020 -9.56 -31.23 4.62
N LEU A 1021 -9.06 -31.59 5.82
CA LEU A 1021 -7.73 -32.18 5.99
C LEU A 1021 -7.72 -33.66 5.60
N ASP A 1022 -6.55 -34.15 5.16
CA ASP A 1022 -6.36 -35.56 4.88
C ASP A 1022 -6.21 -36.40 6.18
N HIS A 1023 -6.16 -37.72 6.03
CA HIS A 1023 -6.06 -38.61 7.19
C HIS A 1023 -4.71 -38.50 7.92
N ALA A 1024 -3.62 -38.17 7.21
CA ALA A 1024 -2.29 -38.06 7.79
C ALA A 1024 -2.16 -36.78 8.64
N ASP A 1025 -2.70 -35.65 8.17
CA ASP A 1025 -2.75 -34.40 8.92
C ASP A 1025 -3.60 -34.54 10.20
N VAL A 1026 -4.79 -35.13 10.09
CA VAL A 1026 -5.68 -35.36 11.25
C VAL A 1026 -5.03 -36.26 12.29
N VAL A 1027 -4.32 -37.32 11.89
CA VAL A 1027 -3.60 -38.22 12.81
C VAL A 1027 -2.35 -37.56 13.38
N GLY A 1028 -1.62 -36.79 12.56
CA GLY A 1028 -0.43 -36.04 12.95
C GLY A 1028 -0.71 -34.84 13.85
N LYS A 1029 -1.96 -34.37 13.91
CA LYS A 1029 -2.38 -33.08 14.48
C LYS A 1029 -1.76 -31.88 13.77
N ASN A 1030 -1.51 -32.03 12.47
CA ASN A 1030 -1.08 -30.98 11.58
C ASN A 1030 -2.30 -30.32 10.91
N GLY A 1031 -2.05 -29.26 10.15
CA GLY A 1031 -3.08 -28.57 9.37
C GLY A 1031 -3.84 -27.49 10.14
N THR A 1032 -4.36 -26.54 9.37
CA THR A 1032 -5.12 -25.37 9.85
C THR A 1032 -6.52 -25.76 10.31
N GLY A 1033 -7.11 -24.92 11.17
CA GLY A 1033 -8.49 -25.08 11.63
C GLY A 1033 -9.51 -24.97 10.51
N ALA A 1034 -10.75 -25.36 10.82
CA ALA A 1034 -11.88 -25.18 9.94
C ALA A 1034 -12.17 -23.69 9.64
N THR A 1035 -12.76 -23.44 8.48
CA THR A 1035 -13.16 -22.10 8.03
C THR A 1035 -14.58 -21.74 8.48
N VAL A 1036 -14.80 -20.46 8.75
CA VAL A 1036 -16.13 -19.85 8.91
C VAL A 1036 -16.17 -18.63 7.99
N ALA A 1037 -16.89 -18.75 6.88
CA ALA A 1037 -17.13 -17.62 5.98
C ALA A 1037 -18.22 -16.71 6.54
N GLU A 1038 -19.35 -17.28 6.98
CA GLU A 1038 -20.42 -16.52 7.62
C GLU A 1038 -21.02 -17.28 8.80
N TRP A 1039 -21.34 -16.56 9.87
CA TRP A 1039 -22.10 -17.03 11.02
C TRP A 1039 -23.22 -16.03 11.35
N ALA A 1040 -24.42 -16.35 10.87
CA ALA A 1040 -25.60 -15.54 11.12
C ALA A 1040 -26.38 -16.04 12.35
N ILE A 1041 -26.75 -15.10 13.24
CA ILE A 1041 -27.64 -15.35 14.38
C ILE A 1041 -29.04 -14.88 14.00
N ILE A 1042 -29.99 -15.81 13.81
CA ILE A 1042 -31.28 -15.49 13.19
C ILE A 1042 -32.34 -15.12 14.25
N GLY A 1043 -32.67 -13.83 14.31
CA GLY A 1043 -33.74 -13.30 15.14
C GLY A 1043 -35.12 -13.83 14.73
N HIS A 1044 -36.01 -13.97 15.72
CA HIS A 1044 -37.39 -14.36 15.51
C HIS A 1044 -38.21 -13.15 15.03
N SER A 1045 -38.75 -13.25 13.83
CA SER A 1045 -39.57 -12.19 13.22
C SER A 1045 -40.75 -11.81 14.13
N LYS A 1046 -40.77 -10.56 14.61
CA LYS A 1046 -42.02 -9.96 15.09
C LYS A 1046 -42.98 -9.88 13.89
N GLU A 1047 -44.09 -10.60 13.94
CA GLU A 1047 -45.21 -10.33 13.04
C GLU A 1047 -45.71 -8.90 13.29
N HIS A 1048 -45.25 -7.94 12.49
CA HIS A 1048 -45.84 -6.63 12.47
C HIS A 1048 -47.24 -6.75 11.85
N THR A 1049 -48.26 -6.79 12.71
CA THR A 1049 -49.67 -6.68 12.34
C THR A 1049 -50.01 -5.26 11.87
N GLY A 1050 -49.38 -4.84 10.77
CA GLY A 1050 -49.72 -3.65 10.00
C GLY A 1050 -50.62 -4.05 8.83
N ALA A 1051 -51.75 -3.36 8.66
CA ALA A 1051 -52.70 -3.65 7.59
C ALA A 1051 -52.05 -3.51 6.19
N PRO A 1052 -52.43 -4.32 5.19
CA PRO A 1052 -51.74 -4.39 3.91
C PRO A 1052 -51.91 -3.11 3.09
N GLY A 1053 -50.85 -2.31 3.01
CA GLY A 1053 -50.69 -1.24 2.01
C GLY A 1053 -50.51 -1.83 0.61
N HIS A 1054 -51.20 -1.27 -0.38
CA HIS A 1054 -51.14 -1.72 -1.77
C HIS A 1054 -49.73 -1.55 -2.38
N HIS A 1055 -48.98 -2.65 -2.51
CA HIS A 1055 -47.89 -2.77 -3.48
C HIS A 1055 -48.23 -3.80 -4.56
N SER A 1056 -47.97 -3.44 -5.81
CA SER A 1056 -48.37 -4.21 -6.98
C SER A 1056 -47.45 -5.41 -7.21
N LYS A 1057 -48.05 -6.60 -7.34
CA LYS A 1057 -47.34 -7.81 -7.77
C LYS A 1057 -46.93 -7.66 -9.25
N ARG A 1058 -45.69 -7.24 -9.52
CA ARG A 1058 -45.05 -7.54 -10.82
C ARG A 1058 -44.81 -9.05 -10.87
N LYS A 1059 -45.60 -9.74 -11.69
CA LYS A 1059 -45.42 -11.19 -11.94
C LYS A 1059 -44.15 -11.39 -12.76
N LEU A 1060 -43.23 -12.22 -12.26
CA LEU A 1060 -42.27 -12.92 -13.11
C LEU A 1060 -43.03 -13.72 -14.18
N ASN A 1061 -42.57 -13.64 -15.42
CA ASN A 1061 -43.26 -14.24 -16.56
C ASN A 1061 -42.95 -15.73 -16.64
N VAL A 1062 -43.93 -16.58 -16.36
CA VAL A 1062 -43.77 -18.05 -16.35
C VAL A 1062 -43.71 -18.58 -17.78
N ARG A 1063 -42.54 -18.42 -18.41
CA ARG A 1063 -42.18 -19.04 -19.69
C ARG A 1063 -40.72 -19.51 -19.81
N ALA A 1064 -39.98 -19.53 -18.70
CA ALA A 1064 -38.63 -20.09 -18.60
C ALA A 1064 -38.54 -21.43 -17.81
N ALA A 1065 -39.65 -21.91 -17.25
CA ALA A 1065 -39.68 -23.09 -16.37
C ALA A 1065 -40.15 -24.39 -17.07
N ALA A 1066 -40.00 -24.48 -18.40
CA ALA A 1066 -40.46 -25.62 -19.19
C ALA A 1066 -39.54 -25.90 -20.39
N ALA A 1067 -38.24 -26.05 -20.12
CA ALA A 1067 -37.22 -26.40 -21.13
C ALA A 1067 -36.06 -27.25 -20.57
N MET A 1068 -36.24 -27.94 -19.43
CA MET A 1068 -35.22 -28.82 -18.83
C MET A 1068 -35.78 -30.20 -18.46
N SER A 1069 -36.45 -30.87 -19.41
CA SER A 1069 -36.93 -32.24 -19.21
C SER A 1069 -37.14 -33.00 -20.54
N ASP A 1070 -36.11 -33.08 -21.39
CA ASP A 1070 -36.05 -34.07 -22.48
C ASP A 1070 -34.58 -34.37 -22.87
N PRO A 1071 -34.00 -35.53 -22.50
CA PRO A 1071 -32.61 -35.85 -22.79
C PRO A 1071 -32.28 -36.19 -24.26
N ASP A 1072 -33.26 -36.47 -25.12
CA ASP A 1072 -33.02 -37.21 -26.39
C ASP A 1072 -33.03 -36.37 -27.69
N SER A 1073 -33.12 -35.03 -27.60
CA SER A 1073 -33.28 -34.19 -28.81
C SER A 1073 -31.99 -33.87 -29.60
N PHE A 1074 -30.80 -34.18 -29.07
CA PHE A 1074 -29.51 -33.70 -29.62
C PHE A 1074 -29.05 -34.38 -30.93
N ALA A 1075 -29.74 -35.44 -31.39
CA ALA A 1075 -29.29 -36.30 -32.50
C ALA A 1075 -29.88 -35.97 -33.89
N ARG A 1076 -30.71 -34.92 -34.06
CA ARG A 1076 -31.34 -34.60 -35.36
C ARG A 1076 -31.39 -33.10 -35.70
N ARG A 1077 -30.23 -32.49 -35.99
CA ARG A 1077 -30.11 -31.27 -36.82
C ARG A 1077 -28.66 -31.04 -37.30
N ARG A 1078 -28.23 -31.86 -38.26
CA ARG A 1078 -27.14 -31.54 -39.21
C ARG A 1078 -27.57 -31.98 -40.62
N GLN A 1079 -28.13 -31.04 -41.36
CA GLN A 1079 -28.12 -30.90 -42.82
C GLN A 1079 -28.13 -29.40 -43.13
#